data_AF-A0A4Y2HBA4-F1
#
_entry.id   AF-A0A4Y2HBA4-F1
#
_cell.length_a   1.000
_cell.length_b   1.000
_cell.length_c   1.000
_cell.angle_alpha   90.00
_cell.angle_beta   90.00
_cell.angle_gamma   90.00
#
_symmetry.space_group_name_H-M   'P 1'
#
loop_
_entity.id
_entity.type
_entity.pdbx_description
1 polymer ?
#
loop_
_entity_poly.entity_id
_entity_poly.type
_entity_poly.pdbx_seq_one_letter_code
_entity_poly.pdbx_strand_id
1 'polypeptide(L)'
;MERKKPYIYRIPEALKGKVSEQIGELLDAGLIEESDSDIAHPVVCVYKKDGSVRLCVDYRTLNAVTKPDDFPMENAVDLMYDIGKANIITTLDLLKGYWAIPMEEHSKDYTSFKTHRAQYWFNVLPFGLKNAAATFQRVMNNSLKEFSEFARAYIDDIAIYSANIGTHLKHLDCVFRKLDELGFTVNTKKCSFVKNQIKYLGHIIGSGKHLPDPDKVKVIRELEAPRTKTQLRSLLGLMNYYREYIPKYADIAHPLTELTKKRAPEIFEWKEIHQTAFQDLKDKLSKTPELYTPTLEKPFIIHSDASQVGIGACLSQECDGKQYPICYASQKLTPAQQHWPTIERKAYTTVWSLEKFEPWIFGSPIKVISDHNPLTFVVKNASQSSKLQRWTLALQKYDLHIEHCPGEEPSVPRTTEELVSCEPSVNCSEGESVLFELNDPGTWPEKLTDTQRCFIVSKLMNKLVNESDLSNTYRYGRILSKDWFHKVLPTGEKINRLWLMLGNTMNSLYCLSCKLFAHTQSESKLSMVRREGFTNWRKVRERLSEHVNSLNHKNCFCSWKNLDESLGKRGINKDLQNEIEKEESHWKAVLHLTVDVILHLAKQGSPLRGSNETLDFSDPRSGKFLNTIELVSHYHPPLREHILRHRKGQVTYFSSKIQNEFLEIISNKIREQIMEEVKEAKYYAVMFDCTPDVSHLEQMSRVLRYVRVVDMFLKLLKGS
;
A
#
# COMPACT_ATOMS: atom_id res chain seq x y z
N MET A 1 -3.78 30.75 -5.15
CA MET A 1 -2.48 30.44 -5.79
C MET A 1 -2.44 31.11 -7.16
N GLU A 2 -1.61 32.14 -7.34
CA GLU A 2 -1.38 32.77 -8.66
C GLU A 2 -0.76 31.74 -9.62
N ARG A 3 -1.48 31.45 -10.71
CA ARG A 3 -1.07 30.49 -11.74
C ARG A 3 0.07 31.10 -12.56
N LYS A 4 1.31 30.58 -12.43
CA LYS A 4 2.43 30.99 -13.31
C LYS A 4 2.12 30.56 -14.75
N LYS A 5 2.08 31.50 -15.69
CA LYS A 5 1.91 31.20 -17.13
C LYS A 5 3.06 30.32 -17.63
N PRO A 6 2.81 29.16 -18.28
CA PRO A 6 3.86 28.31 -18.82
C PRO A 6 4.69 29.03 -19.89
N TYR A 7 6.00 28.82 -19.91
CA TYR A 7 6.87 29.37 -20.97
C TYR A 7 6.71 28.53 -22.24
N ILE A 8 6.32 29.17 -23.35
CA ILE A 8 6.13 28.50 -24.64
C ILE A 8 7.48 28.30 -25.35
N TYR A 9 7.81 27.06 -25.68
CA TYR A 9 9.03 26.74 -26.42
C TYR A 9 8.90 27.08 -27.90
N ARG A 10 9.96 27.65 -28.48
CA ARG A 10 10.06 27.82 -29.93
C ARG A 10 10.33 26.46 -30.58
N ILE A 11 9.44 26.03 -31.46
CA ILE A 11 9.63 24.79 -32.23
C ILE A 11 10.73 25.01 -33.28
N PRO A 12 11.74 24.14 -33.37
CA PRO A 12 12.78 24.21 -34.40
C PRO A 12 12.19 24.19 -35.82
N GLU A 13 12.73 25.02 -36.72
CA GLU A 13 12.17 25.20 -38.07
C GLU A 13 12.03 23.89 -38.84
N ALA A 14 13.06 23.04 -38.78
CA ALA A 14 13.09 21.73 -39.43
C ALA A 14 11.99 20.76 -38.94
N LEU A 15 11.43 20.99 -37.75
CA LEU A 15 10.40 20.16 -37.15
C LEU A 15 8.99 20.68 -37.36
N LYS A 16 8.82 21.95 -37.76
CA LYS A 16 7.49 22.56 -37.92
C LYS A 16 6.62 21.84 -38.93
N GLY A 17 7.18 21.36 -40.04
CA GLY A 17 6.45 20.57 -41.04
C GLY A 17 5.84 19.31 -40.42
N LYS A 18 6.67 18.50 -39.76
CA LYS A 18 6.25 17.26 -39.07
C LYS A 18 5.25 17.51 -37.93
N VAL A 19 5.42 18.61 -37.19
CA VAL A 19 4.43 19.01 -36.16
C VAL A 19 3.10 19.39 -36.80
N SER A 20 3.13 20.12 -37.91
CA SER A 20 1.91 20.57 -38.60
C SER A 20 1.10 19.40 -39.17
N GLU A 21 1.80 18.39 -39.69
CA GLU A 21 1.23 17.12 -40.16
C GLU A 21 0.52 16.39 -39.01
N GLN A 22 1.21 16.19 -37.88
CA GLN A 22 0.61 15.52 -36.71
C GLN A 22 -0.58 16.27 -36.12
N ILE A 23 -0.53 17.60 -36.09
CA ILE A 23 -1.68 18.40 -35.65
C ILE A 23 -2.87 18.20 -36.61
N GLY A 24 -2.62 18.12 -37.92
CA GLY A 24 -3.65 17.78 -38.90
C GLY A 24 -4.27 16.41 -38.61
N GLU A 25 -3.45 15.37 -38.43
CA GLU A 25 -3.93 14.03 -38.08
C GLU A 25 -4.78 14.01 -36.79
N LEU A 26 -4.39 14.77 -35.77
CA LEU A 26 -5.12 14.84 -34.51
C LEU A 26 -6.46 15.59 -34.64
N LEU A 27 -6.51 16.64 -35.46
CA LEU A 27 -7.74 17.40 -35.77
C LEU A 27 -8.69 16.56 -36.60
N ASP A 28 -8.20 15.91 -37.66
CA ASP A 28 -8.99 15.05 -38.55
C ASP A 28 -9.58 13.85 -37.79
N ALA A 29 -8.87 13.36 -36.77
CA ALA A 29 -9.35 12.31 -35.87
C ALA A 29 -10.27 12.82 -34.74
N GLY A 30 -10.52 14.14 -34.64
CA GLY A 30 -11.36 14.74 -33.60
C GLY A 30 -10.78 14.65 -32.17
N LEU A 31 -9.49 14.35 -32.03
CA LEU A 31 -8.84 14.16 -30.73
C LEU A 31 -8.46 15.47 -30.05
N ILE A 32 -8.24 16.51 -30.87
CA ILE A 32 -7.98 17.88 -30.43
C ILE A 32 -8.89 18.84 -31.19
N GLU A 33 -9.08 20.02 -30.61
CA GLU A 33 -9.83 21.13 -31.18
C GLU A 33 -9.10 22.45 -30.92
N GLU A 34 -9.39 23.49 -31.71
CA GLU A 34 -8.85 24.84 -31.45
C GLU A 34 -9.36 25.35 -30.10
N SER A 35 -8.46 25.97 -29.34
CA SER A 35 -8.69 26.41 -27.97
C SER A 35 -8.49 27.91 -27.84
N ASP A 36 -9.39 28.55 -27.11
CA ASP A 36 -9.32 29.95 -26.68
C ASP A 36 -8.94 30.11 -25.20
N SER A 37 -8.52 29.01 -24.55
CA SER A 37 -8.17 29.00 -23.13
C SER A 37 -7.09 30.03 -22.76
N ASP A 38 -7.22 30.64 -21.58
CA ASP A 38 -6.25 31.61 -21.05
C ASP A 38 -4.85 31.01 -20.77
N ILE A 39 -4.78 29.68 -20.71
CA ILE A 39 -3.58 28.93 -20.36
C ILE A 39 -3.24 28.02 -21.53
N ALA A 40 -1.94 27.90 -21.83
CA ALA A 40 -1.44 26.92 -22.77
C ALA A 40 -0.09 26.38 -22.32
N HIS A 41 0.10 25.07 -22.50
CA HIS A 41 1.34 24.37 -22.19
C HIS A 41 2.24 24.26 -23.43
N PRO A 42 3.57 24.26 -23.24
CA PRO A 42 4.50 24.12 -24.37
C PRO A 42 4.55 22.68 -24.88
N VAL A 43 4.96 22.57 -26.14
CA VAL A 43 5.18 21.28 -26.80
C VAL A 43 6.67 21.00 -26.95
N VAL A 44 7.05 19.75 -26.70
CA VAL A 44 8.38 19.20 -26.91
C VAL A 44 8.31 18.13 -28.00
N CYS A 45 9.21 18.22 -28.98
CA CYS A 45 9.33 17.23 -30.05
C CYS A 45 10.41 16.21 -29.69
N VAL A 46 10.04 14.93 -29.66
CA VAL A 46 10.97 13.83 -29.33
C VAL A 46 11.07 12.88 -30.53
N TYR A 47 12.27 12.51 -30.94
CA TYR A 47 12.45 11.49 -31.97
C TYR A 47 12.19 10.10 -31.42
N LYS A 48 11.38 9.31 -32.14
CA LYS A 48 11.26 7.88 -31.94
C LYS A 48 12.46 7.15 -32.55
N LYS A 49 12.64 5.88 -32.19
CA LYS A 49 13.69 5.01 -32.73
C LYS A 49 13.60 4.84 -34.25
N ASP A 50 12.40 4.95 -34.82
CA ASP A 50 12.14 4.87 -36.25
C ASP A 50 12.39 6.21 -37.00
N GLY A 51 12.87 7.26 -36.32
CA GLY A 51 13.12 8.57 -36.90
C GLY A 51 11.87 9.46 -37.05
N SER A 52 10.68 8.95 -36.73
CA SER A 52 9.46 9.76 -36.66
C SER A 52 9.49 10.68 -35.43
N VAL A 53 8.80 11.80 -35.50
CA VAL A 53 8.70 12.74 -34.37
C VAL A 53 7.50 12.34 -33.52
N ARG A 54 7.57 12.56 -32.20
CA ARG A 54 6.44 12.46 -31.28
C ARG A 54 6.22 13.82 -30.64
N LEU A 55 5.00 14.32 -30.77
CA LEU A 55 4.51 15.48 -30.03
C LEU A 55 4.28 15.11 -28.56
N CYS A 56 4.94 15.81 -27.64
CA CYS A 56 4.73 15.66 -26.20
C CYS A 56 4.40 17.02 -25.60
N VAL A 57 3.25 17.14 -24.95
CA VAL A 57 2.89 18.35 -24.20
C VAL A 57 3.52 18.30 -22.82
N ASP A 58 4.17 19.38 -22.40
CA ASP A 58 4.81 19.47 -21.10
C ASP A 58 3.82 19.94 -20.01
N TYR A 59 3.14 18.98 -19.40
CA TYR A 59 2.20 19.24 -18.31
C TYR A 59 2.85 19.31 -16.91
N ARG A 60 4.17 19.48 -16.77
CA ARG A 60 4.82 19.48 -15.44
C ARG A 60 4.24 20.53 -14.48
N THR A 61 3.95 21.73 -14.98
CA THR A 61 3.33 22.82 -14.21
C THR A 61 1.90 22.49 -13.79
N LEU A 62 1.11 21.90 -14.69
CA LEU A 62 -0.24 21.43 -14.41
C LEU A 62 -0.25 20.29 -13.37
N ASN A 63 0.63 19.31 -13.55
CA ASN A 63 0.75 18.16 -12.66
C ASN A 63 1.14 18.56 -11.22
N ALA A 64 1.91 19.65 -11.05
CA ALA A 64 2.28 20.16 -9.74
C ALA A 64 1.09 20.69 -8.94
N VAL A 65 0.07 21.25 -9.61
CA VAL A 65 -1.14 21.79 -8.96
C VAL A 65 -2.32 20.83 -8.99
N THR A 66 -2.25 19.77 -9.80
CA THR A 66 -3.30 18.75 -9.90
C THR A 66 -3.32 17.87 -8.66
N LYS A 67 -4.50 17.77 -8.03
CA LYS A 67 -4.73 16.88 -6.88
C LYS A 67 -4.40 15.44 -7.29
N PRO A 68 -3.49 14.75 -6.58
CA PRO A 68 -3.18 13.36 -6.88
C PRO A 68 -4.42 12.47 -6.70
N ASP A 69 -4.64 11.57 -7.64
CA ASP A 69 -5.62 10.48 -7.54
C ASP A 69 -4.91 9.24 -7.00
N ASP A 70 -5.20 8.87 -5.75
CA ASP A 70 -4.61 7.70 -5.06
C ASP A 70 -5.42 6.43 -5.38
N PHE A 71 -5.57 6.14 -6.68
CA PHE A 71 -6.24 4.93 -7.12
C PHE A 71 -5.39 3.70 -6.80
N PRO A 72 -5.94 2.65 -6.17
CA PRO A 72 -5.18 1.45 -5.83
C PRO A 72 -4.80 0.70 -7.11
N MET A 73 -3.54 0.86 -7.53
CA MET A 73 -2.97 0.05 -8.61
C MET A 73 -2.68 -1.35 -8.08
N GLU A 74 -2.98 -2.37 -8.88
CA GLU A 74 -2.59 -3.74 -8.56
C GLU A 74 -1.07 -3.83 -8.43
N ASN A 75 -0.59 -4.64 -7.49
CA ASN A 75 0.83 -4.90 -7.33
C ASN A 75 1.32 -5.72 -8.53
N ALA A 76 2.29 -5.18 -9.27
CA ALA A 76 2.87 -5.83 -10.44
C ALA A 76 3.40 -7.25 -10.15
N VAL A 77 3.92 -7.50 -8.95
CA VAL A 77 4.43 -8.82 -8.54
C VAL A 77 3.29 -9.82 -8.34
N ASP A 78 2.22 -9.41 -7.68
CA ASP A 78 1.06 -10.28 -7.45
C ASP A 78 0.38 -10.62 -8.78
N LEU A 79 0.26 -9.62 -9.67
CA LEU A 79 -0.27 -9.81 -11.02
C LEU A 79 0.62 -10.75 -11.86
N MET A 80 1.94 -10.61 -11.75
CA MET A 80 2.89 -11.51 -12.39
C MET A 80 2.70 -12.95 -11.94
N TYR A 81 2.46 -13.19 -10.66
CA TYR A 81 2.24 -14.54 -10.12
C TYR A 81 0.90 -15.13 -10.51
N ASP A 82 -0.16 -14.33 -10.53
CA ASP A 82 -1.49 -14.80 -10.95
C ASP A 82 -1.51 -15.20 -12.41
N ILE A 83 -0.94 -14.38 -13.29
CA ILE A 83 -0.83 -14.70 -14.73
C ILE A 83 0.17 -15.83 -14.94
N GLY A 84 1.30 -15.82 -14.22
CA GLY A 84 2.40 -16.75 -14.41
C GLY A 84 2.05 -18.21 -14.12
N LYS A 85 1.01 -18.48 -13.31
CA LYS A 85 0.47 -19.83 -13.05
C LYS A 85 -0.13 -20.48 -14.31
N ALA A 86 -0.56 -19.69 -15.28
CA ALA A 86 -1.27 -20.22 -16.44
C ALA A 86 -0.34 -20.83 -17.48
N ASN A 87 -0.86 -21.83 -18.18
CA ASN A 87 -0.16 -22.52 -19.27
C ASN A 87 -0.34 -21.84 -20.62
N ILE A 88 -1.41 -21.07 -20.80
CA ILE A 88 -1.69 -20.36 -22.06
C ILE A 88 -2.07 -18.93 -21.73
N ILE A 89 -1.31 -18.00 -22.30
CA ILE A 89 -1.43 -16.58 -22.05
C ILE A 89 -1.47 -15.83 -23.39
N THR A 90 -2.34 -14.83 -23.45
CA THR A 90 -2.38 -13.83 -24.51
C THR A 90 -2.24 -12.45 -23.88
N THR A 91 -1.40 -11.59 -24.47
CA THR A 91 -1.33 -10.17 -24.12
C THR A 91 -1.82 -9.29 -25.25
N LEU A 92 -2.66 -8.32 -24.90
CA LEU A 92 -3.17 -7.30 -25.80
C LEU A 92 -2.57 -5.94 -25.40
N ASP A 93 -1.95 -5.26 -26.37
CA ASP A 93 -1.50 -3.86 -26.25
C ASP A 93 -2.58 -2.98 -26.87
N LEU A 94 -3.16 -2.09 -26.07
CA LEU A 94 -4.18 -1.15 -26.57
C LEU A 94 -3.53 -0.03 -27.38
N LEU A 95 -4.05 0.21 -28.59
CA LEU A 95 -3.54 1.24 -29.48
C LEU A 95 -3.92 2.62 -28.94
N LYS A 96 -2.95 3.33 -28.36
CA LYS A 96 -3.12 4.69 -27.83
C LYS A 96 -4.30 4.77 -26.84
N GLY A 97 -4.37 3.81 -25.92
CA GLY A 97 -5.50 3.58 -25.02
C GLY A 97 -6.07 4.84 -24.37
N TYR A 98 -5.24 5.77 -23.89
CA TYR A 98 -5.73 7.01 -23.29
C TYR A 98 -6.65 7.82 -24.22
N TRP A 99 -6.42 7.81 -25.52
CA TRP A 99 -7.24 8.56 -26.48
C TRP A 99 -8.64 7.99 -26.67
N ALA A 100 -8.91 6.77 -26.20
CA ALA A 100 -10.27 6.23 -26.16
C ALA A 100 -11.10 6.79 -24.99
N ILE A 101 -10.46 7.43 -24.00
CA ILE A 101 -11.15 8.01 -22.84
C ILE A 101 -11.49 9.47 -23.14
N PRO A 102 -12.77 9.87 -23.14
CA PRO A 102 -13.14 11.27 -23.33
C PRO A 102 -12.67 12.13 -22.15
N MET A 103 -12.23 13.34 -22.46
CA MET A 103 -11.90 14.34 -21.46
C MET A 103 -13.20 15.02 -21.00
N GLU A 104 -13.32 15.26 -19.70
CA GLU A 104 -14.44 16.03 -19.16
C GLU A 104 -14.44 17.46 -19.71
N GLU A 105 -15.60 17.97 -20.14
CA GLU A 105 -15.74 19.24 -20.86
C GLU A 105 -15.09 20.41 -20.12
N HIS A 106 -15.41 20.57 -18.83
CA HIS A 106 -14.86 21.62 -17.96
C HIS A 106 -13.35 21.49 -17.71
N SER A 107 -12.78 20.32 -18.02
CA SER A 107 -11.38 20.00 -17.79
C SER A 107 -10.52 20.13 -19.07
N LYS A 108 -11.14 20.25 -20.25
CA LYS A 108 -10.42 20.41 -21.53
C LYS A 108 -9.48 21.62 -21.52
N ASP A 109 -9.93 22.74 -20.96
CA ASP A 109 -9.15 23.98 -20.82
C ASP A 109 -7.77 23.74 -20.19
N TYR A 110 -7.70 22.88 -19.18
CA TYR A 110 -6.42 22.60 -18.50
C TYR A 110 -5.42 21.87 -19.40
N THR A 111 -5.91 21.16 -20.42
CA THR A 111 -5.08 20.40 -21.37
C THR A 111 -4.55 21.25 -22.52
N SER A 112 -4.99 22.53 -22.61
CA SER A 112 -4.64 23.45 -23.69
C SER A 112 -3.12 23.56 -23.91
N PHE A 113 -2.68 23.51 -25.16
CA PHE A 113 -1.28 23.56 -25.55
C PHE A 113 -1.08 24.40 -26.81
N LYS A 114 0.13 24.97 -26.95
CA LYS A 114 0.45 25.90 -28.04
C LYS A 114 1.50 25.37 -28.99
N THR A 115 1.26 25.56 -30.28
CA THR A 115 2.20 25.25 -31.37
C THR A 115 2.56 26.53 -32.14
N HIS A 116 3.36 26.42 -33.21
CA HIS A 116 3.61 27.52 -34.14
C HIS A 116 2.41 27.86 -35.03
N ARG A 117 1.39 27.01 -35.11
CA ARG A 117 0.16 27.24 -35.90
C ARG A 117 -0.89 27.98 -35.09
N ALA A 118 -1.34 27.33 -34.02
CA ALA A 118 -2.42 27.81 -33.17
C ALA A 118 -2.33 27.17 -31.77
N GLN A 119 -3.36 27.41 -30.97
CA GLN A 119 -3.58 26.81 -29.66
C GLN A 119 -4.70 25.77 -29.77
N TYR A 120 -4.53 24.64 -29.09
CA TYR A 120 -5.46 23.51 -29.14
C TYR A 120 -5.64 22.91 -27.74
N TRP A 121 -6.79 22.28 -27.46
CA TRP A 121 -6.98 21.42 -26.29
C TRP A 121 -7.29 19.99 -26.73
N PHE A 122 -7.23 19.04 -25.80
CA PHE A 122 -7.62 17.65 -26.08
C PHE A 122 -9.08 17.38 -25.71
N ASN A 123 -9.80 16.71 -26.60
CA ASN A 123 -11.13 16.16 -26.36
C ASN A 123 -11.10 14.82 -25.62
N VAL A 124 -9.93 14.18 -25.60
CA VAL A 124 -9.67 12.87 -25.01
C VAL A 124 -8.56 12.98 -23.99
N LEU A 125 -8.34 11.96 -23.17
CA LEU A 125 -7.30 11.97 -22.14
C LEU A 125 -5.90 12.00 -22.79
N PRO A 126 -5.12 13.10 -22.65
CA PRO A 126 -3.81 13.18 -23.26
C PRO A 126 -2.73 12.48 -22.42
N PHE A 127 -1.65 12.08 -23.09
CA PHE A 127 -0.45 11.61 -22.43
C PHE A 127 0.19 12.73 -21.58
N GLY A 128 0.77 12.35 -20.44
CA GLY A 128 1.57 13.26 -19.61
C GLY A 128 0.83 13.90 -18.45
N LEU A 129 -0.50 13.72 -18.33
CA LEU A 129 -1.24 14.12 -17.14
C LEU A 129 -0.96 13.18 -15.96
N LYS A 130 -0.88 13.76 -14.76
CA LYS A 130 -0.58 13.07 -13.50
C LYS A 130 -1.51 11.88 -13.20
N ASN A 131 -2.81 12.05 -13.45
CA ASN A 131 -3.84 11.06 -13.10
C ASN A 131 -4.29 10.22 -14.31
N ALA A 132 -3.62 10.31 -15.47
CA ALA A 132 -4.04 9.60 -16.67
C ALA A 132 -4.01 8.08 -16.49
N ALA A 133 -2.91 7.54 -15.95
CA ALA A 133 -2.77 6.10 -15.70
C ALA A 133 -3.80 5.57 -14.70
N ALA A 134 -4.08 6.32 -13.62
CA ALA A 134 -5.09 5.96 -12.62
C ALA A 134 -6.51 5.91 -13.21
N THR A 135 -6.84 6.91 -14.03
CA THR A 135 -8.13 6.97 -14.73
C THR A 135 -8.27 5.80 -15.70
N PHE A 136 -7.22 5.52 -16.48
CA PHE A 136 -7.20 4.42 -17.43
C PHE A 136 -7.35 3.06 -16.75
N GLN A 137 -6.59 2.83 -15.67
CA GLN A 137 -6.68 1.61 -14.89
C GLN A 137 -8.09 1.41 -14.32
N ARG A 138 -8.73 2.47 -13.84
CA ARG A 138 -10.10 2.42 -13.33
C ARG A 138 -11.10 2.00 -14.42
N VAL A 139 -10.99 2.60 -15.61
CA VAL A 139 -11.81 2.23 -16.76
C VAL A 139 -11.60 0.77 -17.12
N MET A 140 -10.35 0.31 -17.20
CA MET A 140 -10.07 -1.08 -17.54
C MET A 140 -10.52 -2.09 -16.48
N ASN A 141 -10.29 -1.80 -15.19
CA ASN A 141 -10.72 -2.66 -14.10
C ASN A 141 -12.25 -2.80 -14.06
N ASN A 142 -12.97 -1.71 -14.29
CA ASN A 142 -14.43 -1.75 -14.36
C ASN A 142 -14.91 -2.53 -15.59
N SER A 143 -14.24 -2.35 -16.73
CA SER A 143 -14.59 -3.00 -17.99
C SER A 143 -14.35 -4.51 -17.99
N LEU A 144 -13.27 -4.95 -17.33
CA LEU A 144 -12.88 -6.36 -17.23
C LEU A 144 -13.37 -7.04 -15.95
N LYS A 145 -14.16 -6.35 -15.12
CA LYS A 145 -14.61 -6.86 -13.80
C LYS A 145 -15.27 -8.23 -13.90
N GLU A 146 -16.10 -8.43 -14.92
CA GLU A 146 -16.81 -9.69 -15.19
C GLU A 146 -15.87 -10.83 -15.61
N PHE A 147 -14.68 -10.50 -16.10
CA PHE A 147 -13.66 -11.43 -16.58
C PHE A 147 -12.46 -11.52 -15.64
N SER A 148 -12.58 -10.99 -14.42
CA SER A 148 -11.47 -10.85 -13.48
C SER A 148 -10.79 -12.17 -13.09
N GLU A 149 -11.45 -13.31 -13.31
CA GLU A 149 -10.86 -14.63 -13.07
C GLU A 149 -9.78 -15.00 -14.11
N PHE A 150 -9.88 -14.53 -15.35
CA PHE A 150 -9.03 -14.95 -16.47
C PHE A 150 -8.47 -13.78 -17.30
N ALA A 151 -8.82 -12.53 -16.97
CA ALA A 151 -8.34 -11.34 -17.64
C ALA A 151 -7.99 -10.24 -16.62
N ARG A 152 -6.79 -9.69 -16.74
CA ARG A 152 -6.28 -8.61 -15.90
C ARG A 152 -5.66 -7.52 -16.76
N ALA A 153 -5.87 -6.26 -16.39
CA ALA A 153 -5.23 -5.14 -17.05
C ALA A 153 -4.19 -4.51 -16.11
N TYR A 154 -3.05 -4.12 -16.68
CA TYR A 154 -2.10 -3.24 -16.01
C TYR A 154 -1.74 -2.09 -16.95
N ILE A 155 -2.30 -0.92 -16.67
CA ILE A 155 -2.27 0.24 -17.56
C ILE A 155 -2.74 -0.23 -18.95
N ASP A 156 -1.91 -0.09 -19.99
CA ASP A 156 -2.26 -0.35 -21.39
C ASP A 156 -2.19 -1.84 -21.79
N ASP A 157 -1.65 -2.71 -20.93
CA ASP A 157 -1.44 -4.13 -21.20
C ASP A 157 -2.55 -4.99 -20.56
N ILE A 158 -3.33 -5.70 -21.39
CA ILE A 158 -4.32 -6.67 -20.94
C ILE A 158 -3.74 -8.07 -21.09
N ALA A 159 -3.64 -8.81 -19.99
CA ALA A 159 -3.28 -10.21 -19.97
C ALA A 159 -4.52 -11.08 -19.82
N ILE A 160 -4.69 -12.03 -20.73
CA ILE A 160 -5.73 -13.06 -20.73
C ILE A 160 -5.04 -14.39 -20.55
N TYR A 161 -5.47 -15.20 -19.59
CA TYR A 161 -4.77 -16.42 -19.22
C TYR A 161 -5.74 -17.56 -18.93
N SER A 162 -5.34 -18.80 -19.25
CA SER A 162 -6.25 -19.95 -19.19
C SER A 162 -5.50 -21.28 -19.03
N ALA A 163 -6.21 -22.31 -18.57
CA ALA A 163 -5.65 -23.64 -18.35
C ALA A 163 -5.44 -24.44 -19.65
N ASN A 164 -6.32 -24.27 -20.66
CA ASN A 164 -6.25 -25.00 -21.93
C ASN A 164 -6.74 -24.13 -23.11
N ILE A 165 -6.43 -24.58 -24.33
CA ILE A 165 -6.67 -23.79 -25.54
C ILE A 165 -8.17 -23.58 -25.81
N GLY A 166 -9.00 -24.58 -25.55
CA GLY A 166 -10.44 -24.50 -25.80
C GLY A 166 -11.13 -23.46 -24.92
N THR A 167 -10.75 -23.38 -23.63
CA THR A 167 -11.24 -22.32 -22.74
C THR A 167 -10.64 -20.97 -23.10
N HIS A 168 -9.37 -20.93 -23.50
CA HIS A 168 -8.69 -19.70 -23.88
C HIS A 168 -9.35 -18.99 -25.07
N LEU A 169 -9.77 -19.74 -26.10
CA LEU A 169 -10.48 -19.16 -27.25
C LEU A 169 -11.82 -18.53 -26.84
N LYS A 170 -12.55 -19.13 -25.89
CA LYS A 170 -13.78 -18.54 -25.36
C LYS A 170 -13.50 -17.27 -24.55
N HIS A 171 -12.45 -17.27 -23.74
CA HIS A 171 -12.04 -16.09 -22.98
C HIS A 171 -11.63 -14.94 -23.90
N LEU A 172 -10.90 -15.22 -24.98
CA LEU A 172 -10.56 -14.23 -26.01
C LEU A 172 -11.80 -13.62 -26.65
N ASP A 173 -12.77 -14.46 -27.04
CA ASP A 173 -14.03 -14.00 -27.64
C ASP A 173 -14.81 -13.07 -26.70
N CYS A 174 -14.90 -13.41 -25.41
CA CYS A 174 -15.52 -12.54 -24.40
C CYS A 174 -14.80 -11.18 -24.28
N VAL A 175 -13.47 -11.18 -24.17
CA VAL A 175 -12.70 -9.95 -23.99
C VAL A 175 -12.72 -9.09 -25.25
N PHE A 176 -12.60 -9.69 -26.44
CA PHE A 176 -12.68 -8.94 -27.70
C PHE A 176 -14.03 -8.28 -27.91
N ARG A 177 -15.14 -8.98 -27.65
CA ARG A 177 -16.47 -8.35 -27.69
C ARG A 177 -16.54 -7.17 -26.75
N LYS A 178 -15.97 -7.30 -25.54
CA LYS A 178 -16.00 -6.21 -24.57
C LYS A 178 -15.18 -4.99 -25.00
N LEU A 179 -14.01 -5.23 -25.60
CA LEU A 179 -13.18 -4.15 -26.12
C LEU A 179 -13.85 -3.45 -27.31
N ASP A 180 -14.51 -4.22 -28.19
CA ASP A 180 -15.27 -3.70 -29.33
C ASP A 180 -16.46 -2.85 -28.88
N GLU A 181 -17.25 -3.33 -27.90
CA GLU A 181 -18.34 -2.57 -27.26
C GLU A 181 -17.90 -1.21 -26.71
N LEU A 182 -16.67 -1.14 -26.21
CA LEU A 182 -16.10 0.06 -25.59
C LEU A 182 -15.31 0.94 -26.59
N GLY A 183 -15.20 0.52 -27.85
CA GLY A 183 -14.45 1.24 -28.88
C GLY A 183 -12.92 1.18 -28.71
N PHE A 184 -12.39 0.23 -27.95
CA PHE A 184 -10.95 0.05 -27.80
C PHE A 184 -10.36 -0.69 -29.01
N THR A 185 -9.30 -0.12 -29.59
CA THR A 185 -8.56 -0.77 -30.68
C THR A 185 -7.29 -1.41 -30.17
N VAL A 186 -7.00 -2.63 -30.62
CA VAL A 186 -5.82 -3.41 -30.22
C VAL A 186 -4.70 -3.28 -31.26
N ASN A 187 -3.46 -3.12 -30.81
CA ASN A 187 -2.28 -3.06 -31.65
C ASN A 187 -1.71 -4.46 -31.92
N THR A 188 -2.20 -5.10 -32.98
CA THR A 188 -1.87 -6.49 -33.32
C THR A 188 -0.37 -6.78 -33.43
N LYS A 189 0.46 -5.81 -33.85
CA LYS A 189 1.92 -5.97 -33.97
C LYS A 189 2.65 -6.15 -32.64
N LYS A 190 2.05 -5.67 -31.55
CA LYS A 190 2.62 -5.75 -30.19
C LYS A 190 1.94 -6.79 -29.31
N CYS A 191 0.83 -7.35 -29.78
CA CYS A 191 0.12 -8.41 -29.06
C CYS A 191 0.87 -9.74 -29.17
N SER A 192 0.74 -10.58 -28.15
CA SER A 192 1.21 -11.96 -28.18
C SER A 192 0.03 -12.88 -27.96
N PHE A 193 -0.26 -13.77 -28.91
CA PHE A 193 -1.39 -14.68 -28.84
C PHE A 193 -0.96 -16.10 -28.53
N VAL A 194 -1.69 -16.75 -27.61
CA VAL A 194 -1.62 -18.19 -27.31
C VAL A 194 -0.18 -18.66 -27.10
N LYS A 195 0.49 -18.09 -26.09
CA LYS A 195 1.86 -18.44 -25.73
C LYS A 195 1.91 -19.11 -24.36
N ASN A 196 2.85 -20.04 -24.20
CA ASN A 196 3.11 -20.66 -22.90
C ASN A 196 3.91 -19.75 -21.97
N GLN A 197 4.69 -18.85 -22.57
CA GLN A 197 5.44 -17.81 -21.88
C GLN A 197 5.36 -16.50 -22.67
N ILE A 198 5.23 -15.40 -21.97
CA ILE A 198 5.11 -14.06 -22.54
C ILE A 198 6.05 -13.10 -21.84
N LYS A 199 6.38 -12.00 -22.53
CA LYS A 199 7.02 -10.85 -21.91
C LYS A 199 5.94 -9.96 -21.30
N TYR A 200 5.99 -9.77 -19.99
CA TYR A 200 5.01 -8.98 -19.24
C TYR A 200 5.72 -8.20 -18.15
N LEU A 201 5.47 -6.89 -18.08
CA LEU A 201 6.05 -5.98 -17.07
C LEU A 201 7.56 -6.18 -16.87
N GLY A 202 8.35 -6.32 -17.93
CA GLY A 202 9.81 -6.49 -17.81
C GLY A 202 10.28 -7.88 -17.31
N HIS A 203 9.39 -8.86 -17.29
CA HIS A 203 9.67 -10.25 -16.94
C HIS A 203 9.19 -11.20 -18.05
N ILE A 204 9.75 -12.40 -18.11
CA ILE A 204 9.18 -13.52 -18.87
C ILE A 204 8.37 -14.35 -17.89
N ILE A 205 7.09 -14.57 -18.16
CA ILE A 205 6.16 -15.21 -17.23
C ILE A 205 5.32 -16.27 -17.95
N GLY A 206 4.93 -17.31 -17.22
CA GLY A 206 4.02 -18.36 -17.68
C GLY A 206 4.51 -19.78 -17.35
N SER A 207 3.63 -20.76 -17.51
CA SER A 207 3.92 -22.17 -17.22
C SER A 207 4.39 -22.41 -15.78
N GLY A 208 3.86 -21.64 -14.82
CA GLY A 208 4.22 -21.72 -13.40
C GLY A 208 5.57 -21.09 -13.05
N LYS A 209 6.17 -20.31 -13.96
CA LYS A 209 7.54 -19.78 -13.84
C LYS A 209 7.62 -18.30 -14.19
N HIS A 210 8.66 -17.66 -13.69
CA HIS A 210 9.02 -16.29 -14.07
C HIS A 210 10.55 -16.07 -14.09
N LEU A 211 10.99 -15.21 -15.01
CA LEU A 211 12.39 -14.85 -15.22
C LEU A 211 12.53 -13.34 -15.50
N PRO A 212 13.72 -12.75 -15.26
CA PRO A 212 14.03 -11.43 -15.79
C PRO A 212 13.97 -11.40 -17.32
N ASP A 213 13.55 -10.27 -17.89
CA ASP A 213 13.57 -10.08 -19.35
C ASP A 213 15.01 -10.19 -19.93
N PRO A 214 15.29 -11.18 -20.80
CA PRO A 214 16.63 -11.40 -21.35
C PRO A 214 17.20 -10.17 -22.06
N ASP A 215 16.34 -9.35 -22.70
CA ASP A 215 16.79 -8.12 -23.36
C ASP A 215 17.32 -7.11 -22.35
N LYS A 216 16.68 -7.01 -21.18
CA LYS A 216 17.09 -6.11 -20.10
C LYS A 216 18.33 -6.64 -19.40
N VAL A 217 18.40 -7.94 -19.18
CA VAL A 217 19.60 -8.61 -18.63
C VAL A 217 20.79 -8.40 -19.55
N LYS A 218 20.62 -8.51 -20.87
CA LYS A 218 21.68 -8.26 -21.85
C LYS A 218 22.21 -6.82 -21.75
N VAL A 219 21.30 -5.84 -21.70
CA VAL A 219 21.69 -4.44 -21.50
C VAL A 219 22.46 -4.28 -20.19
N ILE A 220 21.98 -4.87 -19.10
CA ILE A 220 22.66 -4.82 -17.78
C ILE A 220 24.06 -5.44 -17.84
N ARG A 221 24.22 -6.55 -18.57
CA ARG A 221 25.52 -7.21 -18.78
C ARG A 221 26.50 -6.33 -19.54
N GLU A 222 26.03 -5.51 -20.48
CA GLU A 222 26.86 -4.61 -21.29
C GLU A 222 27.13 -3.26 -20.59
N LEU A 223 26.47 -2.95 -19.47
CA LEU A 223 26.69 -1.69 -18.75
C LEU A 223 28.12 -1.55 -18.22
N GLU A 224 28.70 -0.38 -18.47
CA GLU A 224 29.96 0.06 -17.89
C GLU A 224 29.82 0.47 -16.42
N ALA A 225 30.95 0.49 -15.69
CA ALA A 225 30.98 0.92 -14.31
C ALA A 225 30.61 2.42 -14.18
N PRO A 226 29.72 2.79 -13.25
CA PRO A 226 29.30 4.18 -13.08
C PRO A 226 30.43 5.03 -12.50
N ARG A 227 30.60 6.24 -13.04
CA ARG A 227 31.64 7.19 -12.63
C ARG A 227 31.12 8.27 -11.68
N THR A 228 29.80 8.47 -11.65
CA THR A 228 29.14 9.48 -10.82
C THR A 228 28.08 8.87 -9.92
N LYS A 229 27.78 9.55 -8.82
CA LYS A 229 26.77 9.11 -7.85
C LYS A 229 25.38 9.01 -8.47
N THR A 230 25.06 9.91 -9.39
CA THR A 230 23.80 9.89 -10.15
C THR A 230 23.69 8.65 -11.04
N GLN A 231 24.77 8.30 -11.76
CA GLN A 231 24.81 7.06 -12.54
C GLN A 231 24.69 5.82 -11.64
N LEU A 232 25.39 5.80 -10.51
CA LEU A 232 25.35 4.68 -9.57
C LEU A 232 23.97 4.49 -8.94
N ARG A 233 23.28 5.58 -8.59
CA ARG A 233 21.89 5.52 -8.10
C ARG A 233 20.93 4.98 -9.15
N SER A 234 21.08 5.40 -10.41
CA SER A 234 20.30 4.88 -11.52
C SER A 234 20.51 3.36 -11.70
N LEU A 235 21.77 2.92 -11.68
CA LEU A 235 22.13 1.51 -11.74
C LEU A 235 21.53 0.70 -10.58
N LEU A 236 21.71 1.16 -9.34
CA LEU A 236 21.16 0.47 -8.16
C LEU A 236 19.63 0.45 -8.17
N GLY A 237 18.98 1.48 -8.72
CA GLY A 237 17.53 1.50 -8.94
C GLY A 237 17.10 0.40 -9.92
N LEU A 238 17.80 0.26 -11.04
CA LEU A 238 17.57 -0.81 -12.02
C LEU A 238 17.82 -2.20 -11.43
N MET A 239 18.90 -2.39 -10.69
CA MET A 239 19.21 -3.67 -10.04
C MET A 239 18.20 -4.02 -8.94
N ASN A 240 17.69 -3.02 -8.21
CA ASN A 240 16.69 -3.23 -7.18
C ASN A 240 15.34 -3.70 -7.76
N TYR A 241 15.04 -3.38 -9.01
CA TYR A 241 13.86 -3.91 -9.72
C TYR A 241 13.92 -5.44 -9.88
N TYR A 242 15.11 -6.00 -10.13
CA TYR A 242 15.33 -7.45 -10.22
C TYR A 242 15.87 -8.08 -8.94
N ARG A 243 15.70 -7.41 -7.78
CA ARG A 243 16.26 -7.88 -6.51
C ARG A 243 15.75 -9.27 -6.11
N GLU A 244 14.52 -9.60 -6.48
CA GLU A 244 13.89 -10.89 -6.17
C GLU A 244 14.57 -12.08 -6.86
N TYR A 245 15.42 -11.82 -7.85
CA TYR A 245 16.21 -12.77 -8.61
C TYR A 245 17.66 -12.90 -8.10
N ILE A 246 18.06 -12.11 -7.10
CA ILE A 246 19.45 -12.03 -6.64
C ILE A 246 19.56 -12.48 -5.17
N PRO A 247 20.13 -13.67 -4.90
CA PRO A 247 20.33 -14.13 -3.53
C PRO A 247 21.36 -13.25 -2.82
N LYS A 248 21.06 -12.87 -1.57
CA LYS A 248 21.91 -12.02 -0.71
C LYS A 248 22.24 -10.65 -1.32
N TYR A 249 21.36 -10.08 -2.14
CA TYR A 249 21.57 -8.78 -2.80
C TYR A 249 22.07 -7.67 -1.85
N ALA A 250 21.54 -7.57 -0.63
CA ALA A 250 21.94 -6.54 0.34
C ALA A 250 23.43 -6.57 0.70
N ASP A 251 24.03 -7.77 0.78
CA ASP A 251 25.45 -7.94 1.11
C ASP A 251 26.31 -7.58 -0.10
N ILE A 252 25.94 -8.08 -1.29
CA ILE A 252 26.69 -7.83 -2.54
C ILE A 252 26.66 -6.35 -2.90
N ALA A 253 25.48 -5.72 -2.82
CA ALA A 253 25.31 -4.31 -3.14
C ALA A 253 25.89 -3.38 -2.05
N HIS A 254 26.31 -3.91 -0.90
CA HIS A 254 26.77 -3.09 0.23
C HIS A 254 27.87 -2.11 -0.16
N PRO A 255 29.01 -2.52 -0.77
CA PRO A 255 30.09 -1.60 -1.13
C PRO A 255 29.62 -0.49 -2.09
N LEU A 256 28.70 -0.81 -2.99
CA LEU A 256 28.12 0.14 -3.94
C LEU A 256 27.18 1.15 -3.25
N THR A 257 26.34 0.69 -2.33
CA THR A 257 25.42 1.58 -1.60
C THR A 257 26.18 2.57 -0.71
N GLU A 258 27.36 2.21 -0.19
CA GLU A 258 28.19 3.10 0.62
C GLU A 258 28.61 4.37 -0.16
N LEU A 259 28.91 4.23 -1.44
CA LEU A 259 29.26 5.35 -2.34
C LEU A 259 28.08 6.31 -2.59
N THR A 260 26.84 5.88 -2.32
CA THR A 260 25.65 6.73 -2.52
C THR A 260 25.26 7.56 -1.29
N LYS A 261 25.93 7.35 -0.14
CA LYS A 261 25.66 8.06 1.12
C LYS A 261 25.82 9.58 0.97
N LYS A 262 25.07 10.37 1.75
CA LYS A 262 25.12 11.84 1.69
C LYS A 262 26.54 12.42 1.83
N ARG A 263 27.36 11.83 2.71
CA ARG A 263 28.75 12.25 2.97
C ARG A 263 29.76 11.79 1.89
N ALA A 264 29.37 10.87 1.01
CA ALA A 264 30.24 10.42 -0.07
C ALA A 264 30.29 11.47 -1.20
N PRO A 265 31.47 11.70 -1.81
CA PRO A 265 31.64 12.69 -2.87
C PRO A 265 30.83 12.32 -4.14
N GLU A 266 30.51 13.31 -4.98
CA GLU A 266 29.73 13.08 -6.20
C GLU A 266 30.51 12.28 -7.27
N ILE A 267 31.84 12.48 -7.28
CA ILE A 267 32.82 11.68 -7.99
C ILE A 267 33.58 10.88 -6.94
N PHE A 268 33.64 9.57 -7.10
CA PHE A 268 34.26 8.67 -6.14
C PHE A 268 35.29 7.77 -6.82
N GLU A 269 36.25 7.29 -6.04
CA GLU A 269 37.24 6.33 -6.50
C GLU A 269 36.60 4.95 -6.69
N TRP A 270 36.70 4.41 -7.91
CA TRP A 270 36.25 3.06 -8.21
C TRP A 270 37.32 2.03 -7.83
N LYS A 271 37.15 1.39 -6.67
CA LYS A 271 38.07 0.38 -6.14
C LYS A 271 37.70 -1.02 -6.62
N GLU A 272 38.64 -1.97 -6.47
CA GLU A 272 38.44 -3.37 -6.82
C GLU A 272 37.21 -3.99 -6.11
N ILE A 273 36.98 -3.67 -4.83
CA ILE A 273 35.79 -4.14 -4.10
C ILE A 273 34.47 -3.68 -4.74
N HIS A 274 34.45 -2.49 -5.36
CA HIS A 274 33.28 -1.99 -6.09
C HIS A 274 33.12 -2.74 -7.43
N GLN A 275 34.24 -3.00 -8.13
CA GLN A 275 34.23 -3.76 -9.36
C GLN A 275 33.74 -5.20 -9.15
N THR A 276 34.23 -5.86 -8.10
CA THR A 276 33.80 -7.22 -7.73
C THR A 276 32.32 -7.25 -7.39
N ALA A 277 31.84 -6.32 -6.56
CA ALA A 277 30.42 -6.21 -6.24
C ALA A 277 29.55 -5.96 -7.48
N PHE A 278 30.00 -5.08 -8.38
CA PHE A 278 29.29 -4.77 -9.61
C PHE A 278 29.22 -5.97 -10.55
N GLN A 279 30.33 -6.68 -10.72
CA GLN A 279 30.38 -7.87 -11.56
C GLN A 279 29.55 -9.03 -10.96
N ASP A 280 29.60 -9.24 -9.65
CA ASP A 280 28.82 -10.27 -8.96
C ASP A 280 27.31 -10.01 -9.12
N LEU A 281 26.85 -8.75 -9.00
CA LEU A 281 25.45 -8.40 -9.28
C LEU A 281 25.05 -8.71 -10.74
N LYS A 282 25.91 -8.36 -11.71
CA LYS A 282 25.66 -8.64 -13.13
C LYS A 282 25.63 -10.14 -13.40
N ASP A 283 26.55 -10.89 -12.83
CA ASP A 283 26.69 -12.33 -13.02
C ASP A 283 25.52 -13.06 -12.39
N LYS A 284 25.14 -12.74 -11.14
CA LYS A 284 24.00 -13.37 -10.48
C LYS A 284 22.71 -13.12 -11.22
N LEU A 285 22.46 -11.90 -11.67
CA LEU A 285 21.26 -11.59 -12.45
C LEU A 285 21.27 -12.29 -13.83
N SER A 286 22.44 -12.44 -14.44
CA SER A 286 22.57 -13.12 -15.74
C SER A 286 22.47 -14.64 -15.65
N LYS A 287 22.85 -15.21 -14.51
CA LYS A 287 22.84 -16.65 -14.24
C LYS A 287 21.66 -17.06 -13.35
N THR A 288 20.70 -16.15 -13.10
CA THR A 288 19.60 -16.46 -12.19
C THR A 288 18.84 -17.68 -12.72
N PRO A 289 18.61 -18.71 -11.88
CA PRO A 289 17.73 -19.81 -12.24
C PRO A 289 16.28 -19.32 -12.45
N GLU A 290 15.49 -20.12 -13.16
CA GLU A 290 14.04 -19.91 -13.21
C GLU A 290 13.45 -19.87 -11.81
N LEU A 291 12.65 -18.85 -11.52
CA LEU A 291 11.85 -18.77 -10.32
C LEU A 291 10.43 -19.25 -10.61
N TYR A 292 9.73 -19.68 -9.57
CA TYR A 292 8.45 -20.37 -9.67
C TYR A 292 7.33 -19.56 -9.05
N THR A 293 6.14 -19.61 -9.64
CA THR A 293 4.98 -18.94 -9.06
C THR A 293 4.44 -19.72 -7.85
N PRO A 294 4.05 -19.03 -6.76
CA PRO A 294 3.61 -19.69 -5.53
C PRO A 294 2.27 -20.44 -5.73
N THR A 295 2.18 -21.64 -5.16
CA THR A 295 0.98 -22.50 -5.15
C THR A 295 0.42 -22.56 -3.73
N LEU A 296 -0.78 -22.03 -3.46
CA LEU A 296 -1.27 -21.86 -2.08
C LEU A 296 -1.61 -23.18 -1.38
N GLU A 297 -1.80 -24.26 -2.14
CA GLU A 297 -2.11 -25.60 -1.65
C GLU A 297 -0.90 -26.33 -1.06
N LYS A 298 0.32 -25.80 -1.26
CA LYS A 298 1.57 -26.43 -0.81
C LYS A 298 2.22 -25.65 0.33
N PRO A 299 2.90 -26.33 1.28
CA PRO A 299 3.61 -25.66 2.35
C PRO A 299 4.75 -24.80 1.81
N PHE A 300 5.00 -23.67 2.46
CA PHE A 300 6.10 -22.78 2.10
C PHE A 300 7.35 -23.12 2.88
N ILE A 301 8.51 -23.03 2.22
CA ILE A 301 9.83 -23.24 2.82
C ILE A 301 10.60 -21.93 2.74
N ILE A 302 11.01 -21.41 3.90
CA ILE A 302 11.82 -20.21 4.02
C ILE A 302 13.21 -20.60 4.48
N HIS A 303 14.22 -20.32 3.66
CA HIS A 303 15.62 -20.36 4.07
C HIS A 303 16.01 -18.97 4.53
N SER A 304 16.46 -18.84 5.77
CA SER A 304 16.86 -17.55 6.35
C SER A 304 18.34 -17.57 6.70
N ASP A 305 19.08 -16.53 6.28
CA ASP A 305 20.50 -16.36 6.58
C ASP A 305 20.81 -14.91 7.00
N ALA A 306 21.74 -14.76 7.95
CA ALA A 306 22.11 -13.47 8.52
C ALA A 306 23.63 -13.29 8.47
N SER A 307 24.08 -12.22 7.83
CA SER A 307 25.46 -11.77 7.84
C SER A 307 25.67 -10.64 8.85
N GLN A 308 26.90 -10.15 8.97
CA GLN A 308 27.17 -8.94 9.76
C GLN A 308 26.65 -7.66 9.10
N VAL A 309 26.47 -7.68 7.77
CA VAL A 309 26.13 -6.53 6.96
C VAL A 309 24.63 -6.44 6.70
N GLY A 310 24.01 -7.58 6.47
CA GLY A 310 22.65 -7.71 5.99
C GLY A 310 22.03 -9.06 6.35
N ILE A 311 20.75 -9.18 6.01
CA ILE A 311 19.97 -10.39 6.18
C ILE A 311 19.39 -10.80 4.83
N GLY A 312 19.20 -12.09 4.62
CA GLY A 312 18.70 -12.67 3.40
C GLY A 312 17.69 -13.77 3.68
N ALA A 313 16.74 -13.94 2.76
CA ALA A 313 15.80 -15.04 2.78
C ALA A 313 15.50 -15.54 1.36
N CYS A 314 15.23 -16.83 1.23
CA CYS A 314 14.69 -17.45 0.02
C CYS A 314 13.34 -18.08 0.37
N LEU A 315 12.28 -17.67 -0.33
CA LEU A 315 11.00 -18.35 -0.29
C LEU A 315 10.99 -19.43 -1.38
N SER A 316 10.59 -20.64 -1.03
CA SER A 316 10.56 -21.79 -1.93
C SER A 316 9.42 -22.74 -1.58
N GLN A 317 9.11 -23.66 -2.48
CA GLN A 317 8.17 -24.75 -2.25
C GLN A 317 8.77 -26.07 -2.70
N GLU A 318 8.35 -27.17 -2.07
CA GLU A 318 8.78 -28.51 -2.46
C GLU A 318 7.78 -29.13 -3.43
N CYS A 319 8.28 -29.72 -4.51
CA CYS A 319 7.50 -30.55 -5.43
C CYS A 319 8.37 -31.74 -5.84
N ASP A 320 7.83 -32.96 -5.76
CA ASP A 320 8.52 -34.20 -6.14
C ASP A 320 9.91 -34.37 -5.50
N GLY A 321 10.06 -33.97 -4.24
CA GLY A 321 11.33 -34.03 -3.50
C GLY A 321 12.39 -33.00 -3.91
N LYS A 322 12.05 -32.06 -4.79
CA LYS A 322 12.91 -30.93 -5.21
C LYS A 322 12.36 -29.61 -4.69
N GLN A 323 13.25 -28.71 -4.27
CA GLN A 323 12.88 -27.36 -3.84
C GLN A 323 12.96 -26.39 -5.00
N TYR A 324 11.88 -25.64 -5.19
CA TYR A 324 11.69 -24.67 -6.25
C TYR A 324 11.64 -23.26 -5.65
N PRO A 325 12.62 -22.39 -5.93
CA PRO A 325 12.65 -21.03 -5.40
C PRO A 325 11.57 -20.17 -6.05
N ILE A 326 10.81 -19.45 -5.23
CA ILE A 326 9.80 -18.47 -5.65
C ILE A 326 10.43 -17.09 -5.76
N CYS A 327 11.11 -16.64 -4.71
CA CYS A 327 11.77 -15.34 -4.71
C CYS A 327 12.83 -15.21 -3.62
N TYR A 328 13.80 -14.34 -3.85
CA TYR A 328 14.79 -13.94 -2.87
C TYR A 328 14.44 -12.59 -2.25
N ALA A 329 14.67 -12.46 -0.94
CA ALA A 329 14.57 -11.19 -0.25
C ALA A 329 15.89 -10.91 0.48
N SER A 330 16.26 -9.63 0.60
CA SER A 330 17.37 -9.24 1.47
C SER A 330 17.20 -7.83 1.99
N GLN A 331 17.76 -7.54 3.16
CA GLN A 331 17.76 -6.22 3.77
C GLN A 331 19.12 -5.91 4.40
N LYS A 332 19.58 -4.67 4.23
CA LYS A 332 20.78 -4.19 4.92
C LYS A 332 20.44 -3.89 6.38
N LEU A 333 21.26 -4.38 7.31
CA LEU A 333 21.09 -4.07 8.72
C LEU A 333 21.51 -2.62 9.01
N THR A 334 20.78 -1.96 9.91
CA THR A 334 21.16 -0.64 10.43
C THR A 334 22.46 -0.74 11.26
N PRO A 335 23.22 0.36 11.44
CA PRO A 335 24.43 0.32 12.26
C PRO A 335 24.20 -0.28 13.65
N ALA A 336 23.07 0.01 14.29
CA ALA A 336 22.72 -0.58 15.59
C ALA A 336 22.49 -2.11 15.50
N GLN A 337 21.84 -2.58 14.44
CA GLN A 337 21.57 -4.01 14.20
C GLN A 337 22.82 -4.81 13.85
N GLN A 338 23.80 -4.19 13.18
CA GLN A 338 25.05 -4.87 12.83
C GLN A 338 25.85 -5.29 14.07
N HIS A 339 25.71 -4.54 15.17
CA HIS A 339 26.32 -4.84 16.48
C HIS A 339 25.50 -5.83 17.32
N TRP A 340 24.33 -6.29 16.85
CA TRP A 340 23.56 -7.29 17.59
C TRP A 340 24.31 -8.63 17.64
N PRO A 341 24.17 -9.39 18.75
CA PRO A 341 24.66 -10.76 18.82
C PRO A 341 24.10 -11.60 17.67
N THR A 342 24.86 -12.59 17.20
CA THR A 342 24.46 -13.47 16.09
C THR A 342 23.07 -14.08 16.28
N ILE A 343 22.74 -14.50 17.50
CA ILE A 343 21.41 -15.05 17.82
C ILE A 343 20.28 -14.04 17.59
N GLU A 344 20.48 -12.76 17.94
CA GLU A 344 19.48 -11.72 17.71
C GLU A 344 19.34 -11.38 16.23
N ARG A 345 20.46 -11.35 15.48
CA ARG A 345 20.41 -11.13 14.02
C ARG A 345 19.68 -12.24 13.30
N LYS A 346 19.95 -13.49 13.66
CA LYS A 346 19.29 -14.65 13.05
C LYS A 346 17.81 -14.73 13.43
N ALA A 347 17.46 -14.47 14.69
CA ALA A 347 16.05 -14.36 15.10
C ALA A 347 15.30 -13.24 14.36
N TYR A 348 15.93 -12.07 14.24
CA TYR A 348 15.37 -10.97 13.46
C TYR A 348 15.20 -11.34 11.99
N THR A 349 16.15 -12.06 11.40
CA THR A 349 16.07 -12.53 10.00
C THR A 349 14.83 -13.40 9.79
N THR A 350 14.57 -14.34 10.70
CA THR A 350 13.37 -15.19 10.63
C THR A 350 12.09 -14.36 10.70
N VAL A 351 11.97 -13.48 11.71
CA VAL A 351 10.78 -12.61 11.85
C VAL A 351 10.59 -11.72 10.63
N TRP A 352 11.65 -11.06 10.18
CA TRP A 352 11.64 -10.20 9.01
C TRP A 352 11.26 -10.97 7.74
N SER A 353 11.76 -12.19 7.55
CA SER A 353 11.43 -13.01 6.39
C SER A 353 9.95 -13.39 6.36
N LEU A 354 9.36 -13.68 7.52
CA LEU A 354 7.93 -13.99 7.64
C LEU A 354 7.07 -12.76 7.36
N GLU A 355 7.43 -11.60 7.93
CA GLU A 355 6.76 -10.32 7.62
C GLU A 355 6.89 -9.95 6.14
N LYS A 356 8.06 -10.19 5.54
CA LYS A 356 8.33 -9.86 4.14
C LYS A 356 7.50 -10.70 3.17
N PHE A 357 7.27 -11.97 3.49
CA PHE A 357 6.50 -12.91 2.65
C PHE A 357 5.05 -13.11 3.15
N GLU A 358 4.62 -12.34 4.15
CA GLU A 358 3.30 -12.44 4.78
C GLU A 358 2.13 -12.51 3.78
N PRO A 359 2.11 -11.72 2.67
CA PRO A 359 1.02 -11.79 1.69
C PRO A 359 0.79 -13.17 1.07
N TRP A 360 1.80 -14.03 0.99
CA TRP A 360 1.69 -15.36 0.39
C TRP A 360 1.62 -16.49 1.41
N ILE A 361 2.31 -16.34 2.55
CA ILE A 361 2.48 -17.44 3.51
C ILE A 361 1.43 -17.44 4.64
N PHE A 362 0.77 -16.30 4.89
CA PHE A 362 -0.14 -16.20 6.02
C PHE A 362 -1.36 -17.11 5.83
N GLY A 363 -1.61 -17.98 6.82
CA GLY A 363 -2.67 -18.99 6.76
C GLY A 363 -2.24 -20.33 6.16
N SER A 364 -1.02 -20.45 5.62
CA SER A 364 -0.44 -21.71 5.13
C SER A 364 0.57 -22.28 6.13
N PRO A 365 0.83 -23.61 6.12
CA PRO A 365 1.93 -24.20 6.87
C PRO A 365 3.29 -23.71 6.35
N ILE A 366 4.17 -23.33 7.25
CA ILE A 366 5.47 -22.73 6.92
C ILE A 366 6.60 -23.52 7.59
N LYS A 367 7.56 -23.93 6.80
CA LYS A 367 8.81 -24.54 7.25
C LYS A 367 9.95 -23.52 7.15
N VAL A 368 10.56 -23.18 8.28
CA VAL A 368 11.74 -22.29 8.31
C VAL A 368 12.99 -23.14 8.49
N ILE A 369 13.92 -23.03 7.55
CA ILE A 369 15.24 -23.66 7.62
C ILE A 369 16.25 -22.61 8.06
N SER A 370 16.91 -22.89 9.19
CA SER A 370 17.93 -22.01 9.76
C SER A 370 19.22 -22.76 10.10
N ASP A 371 20.34 -22.13 9.82
CA ASP A 371 21.68 -22.60 10.13
C ASP A 371 22.07 -22.45 11.61
N HIS A 372 21.14 -22.01 12.49
CA HIS A 372 21.44 -21.73 13.89
C HIS A 372 20.51 -22.48 14.85
N ASN A 373 21.05 -23.56 15.40
CA ASN A 373 20.39 -24.50 16.30
C ASN A 373 19.60 -23.83 17.47
N PRO A 374 20.11 -22.79 18.17
CA PRO A 374 19.38 -22.12 19.25
C PRO A 374 18.02 -21.49 18.89
N LEU A 375 17.71 -21.24 17.61
CA LEU A 375 16.41 -20.68 17.23
C LEU A 375 15.24 -21.63 17.50
N THR A 376 15.48 -22.93 17.37
CA THR A 376 14.49 -23.97 17.74
C THR A 376 14.15 -23.91 19.24
N PHE A 377 15.10 -23.50 20.08
CA PHE A 377 14.93 -23.36 21.52
C PHE A 377 14.31 -22.03 21.93
N VAL A 378 14.53 -20.93 21.19
CA VAL A 378 13.95 -19.61 21.46
C VAL A 378 12.42 -19.58 21.27
N VAL A 379 11.89 -20.41 20.37
CA VAL A 379 10.44 -20.58 20.20
C VAL A 379 9.85 -21.44 21.33
N LYS A 380 10.60 -22.41 21.84
CA LYS A 380 10.13 -23.36 22.88
C LYS A 380 10.29 -22.85 24.31
N ASN A 381 11.29 -22.02 24.59
CA ASN A 381 11.63 -21.53 25.93
C ASN A 381 11.56 -20.01 26.00
N ALA A 382 10.99 -19.47 27.08
CA ALA A 382 10.95 -18.04 27.34
C ALA A 382 12.37 -17.48 27.50
N SER A 383 12.83 -16.71 26.51
CA SER A 383 14.15 -16.05 26.54
C SER A 383 14.21 -14.96 27.61
N GLN A 384 15.37 -14.72 28.22
CA GLN A 384 15.60 -13.57 29.12
C GLN A 384 15.70 -12.23 28.37
N SER A 385 15.93 -12.24 27.04
CA SER A 385 15.98 -11.01 26.23
C SER A 385 14.58 -10.53 25.87
N SER A 386 14.26 -9.30 26.24
CA SER A 386 12.98 -8.65 25.90
C SER A 386 12.73 -8.54 24.40
N LYS A 387 13.80 -8.46 23.57
CA LYS A 387 13.67 -8.49 22.11
C LYS A 387 13.21 -9.85 21.62
N LEU A 388 13.88 -10.92 22.08
CA LEU A 388 13.55 -12.29 21.70
C LEU A 388 12.14 -12.66 22.14
N GLN A 389 11.70 -12.23 23.33
CA GLN A 389 10.30 -12.42 23.76
C GLN A 389 9.29 -11.76 22.82
N ARG A 390 9.51 -10.50 22.42
CA ARG A 390 8.63 -9.82 21.46
C ARG A 390 8.57 -10.54 20.12
N TRP A 391 9.71 -11.03 19.64
CA TRP A 391 9.77 -11.80 18.40
C TRP A 391 9.08 -13.15 18.53
N THR A 392 9.26 -13.88 19.62
CA THR A 392 8.51 -15.12 19.88
C THR A 392 7.00 -14.88 19.85
N LEU A 393 6.52 -13.78 20.45
CA LEU A 393 5.10 -13.40 20.37
C LEU A 393 4.67 -13.08 18.92
N ALA A 394 5.50 -12.38 18.16
CA ALA A 394 5.20 -12.07 16.75
C ALA A 394 5.16 -13.34 15.86
N LEU A 395 5.92 -14.38 16.21
CA LEU A 395 5.94 -15.66 15.51
C LEU A 395 4.66 -16.50 15.76
N GLN A 396 3.95 -16.29 16.87
CA GLN A 396 2.77 -17.09 17.24
C GLN A 396 1.59 -16.97 16.26
N LYS A 397 1.55 -15.93 15.42
CA LYS A 397 0.48 -15.77 14.42
C LYS A 397 0.62 -16.71 13.22
N TYR A 398 1.76 -17.41 13.08
CA TYR A 398 2.07 -18.27 11.95
C TYR A 398 2.10 -19.75 12.36
N ASP A 399 1.73 -20.64 11.45
CA ASP A 399 1.90 -22.09 11.61
C ASP A 399 3.34 -22.48 11.20
N LEU A 400 4.26 -22.44 12.18
CA LEU A 400 5.70 -22.54 11.93
C LEU A 400 6.28 -23.88 12.39
N HIS A 401 7.05 -24.50 11.48
CA HIS A 401 7.97 -25.58 11.78
C HIS A 401 9.42 -25.12 11.53
N ILE A 402 10.23 -24.96 12.58
CA ILE A 402 11.63 -24.53 12.46
C ILE A 402 12.54 -25.75 12.48
N GLU A 403 13.30 -25.94 11.41
CA GLU A 403 14.32 -26.98 11.29
C GLU A 403 15.72 -26.39 11.25
N HIS A 404 16.64 -27.07 11.93
CA HIS A 404 18.06 -26.75 11.85
C HIS A 404 18.71 -27.56 10.74
N CYS A 405 19.39 -26.88 9.81
CA CYS A 405 20.29 -27.53 8.86
C CYS A 405 21.72 -27.09 9.20
N PRO A 406 22.66 -28.03 9.51
CA PRO A 406 24.06 -27.67 9.70
C PRO A 406 24.60 -27.05 8.41
N GLY A 407 25.40 -26.00 8.56
CA GLY A 407 25.81 -25.11 7.46
C GLY A 407 26.65 -25.81 6.40
N GLU A 408 25.98 -26.40 5.42
CA GLU A 408 26.41 -26.37 4.02
C GLU A 408 25.61 -25.26 3.34
N GLU A 409 26.24 -24.52 2.43
CA GLU A 409 25.53 -23.53 1.61
C GLU A 409 24.26 -24.18 1.04
N PRO A 410 23.11 -23.48 0.96
CA PRO A 410 22.00 -24.00 0.18
C PRO A 410 22.51 -24.17 -1.24
N SER A 411 22.87 -25.40 -1.60
CA SER A 411 23.23 -25.75 -2.95
C SER A 411 22.08 -25.27 -3.80
N VAL A 412 22.33 -24.31 -4.68
CA VAL A 412 21.45 -24.01 -5.80
C VAL A 412 20.97 -25.37 -6.31
N PRO A 413 19.65 -25.67 -6.29
CA PRO A 413 19.18 -27.00 -6.64
C PRO A 413 19.78 -27.35 -8.00
N ARG A 414 20.61 -28.40 -8.03
CA ARG A 414 21.30 -28.84 -9.24
C ARG A 414 20.23 -29.10 -10.28
N THR A 415 20.24 -28.29 -11.34
CA THR A 415 19.55 -28.56 -12.59
C THR A 415 20.10 -29.87 -13.13
N THR A 416 19.28 -30.93 -13.11
CA THR A 416 19.42 -31.98 -14.11
C THR A 416 18.36 -31.76 -15.16
N GLU A 417 18.85 -31.54 -16.37
CA GLU A 417 18.18 -31.80 -17.62
C GLU A 417 17.57 -33.20 -17.55
N GLU A 418 16.24 -33.29 -17.56
CA GLU A 418 15.48 -34.21 -18.39
C GLU A 418 13.99 -33.90 -18.22
N LEU A 419 13.37 -33.59 -19.35
CA LEU A 419 11.95 -33.33 -19.52
C LEU A 419 11.15 -34.58 -19.18
N VAL A 420 10.18 -34.46 -18.26
CA VAL A 420 8.92 -35.19 -18.37
C VAL A 420 7.80 -34.19 -18.20
N SER A 421 7.02 -34.03 -19.27
CA SER A 421 5.74 -33.34 -19.30
C SER A 421 4.79 -33.97 -18.28
N CYS A 422 4.54 -33.29 -17.16
CA CYS A 422 3.40 -33.61 -16.31
C CYS A 422 2.13 -33.07 -16.99
N GLU A 423 1.49 -33.91 -17.80
CA GLU A 423 0.05 -33.77 -18.02
C GLU A 423 -0.67 -34.00 -16.68
N PRO A 424 -1.67 -33.18 -16.32
CA PRO A 424 -2.45 -33.43 -15.11
C PRO A 424 -3.28 -34.70 -15.31
N SER A 425 -2.82 -35.81 -14.73
CA SER A 425 -3.60 -37.03 -14.62
C SER A 425 -4.76 -36.80 -13.65
N VAL A 426 -5.97 -36.81 -14.22
CA VAL A 426 -7.25 -36.86 -13.53
C VAL A 426 -7.34 -38.18 -12.76
N ASN A 427 -7.24 -38.14 -11.42
CA ASN A 427 -8.19 -38.75 -10.47
C ASN A 427 -7.63 -38.81 -9.04
N CYS A 428 -8.58 -38.68 -8.09
CA CYS A 428 -8.48 -38.86 -6.63
C CYS A 428 -7.85 -37.65 -5.90
N SER A 429 -8.48 -37.01 -4.93
CA SER A 429 -9.74 -37.24 -4.20
C SER A 429 -10.15 -35.91 -3.58
N GLU A 430 -11.44 -35.60 -3.64
CA GLU A 430 -12.08 -34.38 -3.12
C GLU A 430 -11.59 -34.02 -1.71
N GLY A 431 -10.86 -32.92 -1.59
CA GLY A 431 -10.56 -32.24 -0.33
C GLY A 431 -11.63 -31.18 -0.07
N GLU A 432 -12.38 -31.36 1.02
CA GLU A 432 -13.60 -30.64 1.39
C GLU A 432 -13.54 -29.11 1.24
N SER A 433 -14.11 -28.61 0.15
CA SER A 433 -14.68 -27.25 0.09
C SER A 433 -15.94 -27.23 0.95
N VAL A 434 -16.05 -26.26 1.86
CA VAL A 434 -17.20 -26.09 2.79
C VAL A 434 -18.53 -26.01 2.02
N LEU A 435 -19.29 -27.11 2.01
CA LEU A 435 -20.50 -27.31 1.20
C LEU A 435 -21.77 -27.20 2.08
N PHE A 436 -22.02 -26.04 2.70
CA PHE A 436 -23.29 -25.79 3.41
C PHE A 436 -23.87 -24.41 3.13
N GLU A 437 -25.20 -24.32 3.07
CA GLU A 437 -25.90 -23.09 2.76
C GLU A 437 -25.99 -22.17 3.99
N LEU A 438 -25.43 -20.97 3.88
CA LEU A 438 -25.38 -19.99 4.99
C LEU A 438 -26.77 -19.59 5.52
N ASN A 439 -27.79 -19.60 4.65
CA ASN A 439 -29.16 -19.22 5.02
C ASN A 439 -30.02 -20.42 5.48
N ASP A 440 -29.47 -21.63 5.48
CA ASP A 440 -30.19 -22.83 5.92
C ASP A 440 -29.42 -23.58 7.03
N PRO A 441 -29.75 -23.33 8.31
CA PRO A 441 -29.11 -23.98 9.45
C PRO A 441 -29.26 -25.52 9.49
N GLY A 442 -30.17 -26.09 8.69
CA GLY A 442 -30.33 -27.54 8.54
C GLY A 442 -29.16 -28.19 7.81
N THR A 443 -28.45 -27.44 6.97
CA THR A 443 -27.30 -27.93 6.19
C THR A 443 -25.96 -27.81 6.93
N TRP A 444 -25.93 -27.14 8.08
CA TRP A 444 -24.68 -26.86 8.79
C TRP A 444 -24.11 -28.12 9.47
N PRO A 445 -22.77 -28.28 9.47
CA PRO A 445 -22.10 -29.37 10.17
C PRO A 445 -22.52 -29.48 11.63
N GLU A 446 -22.60 -30.70 12.16
CA GLU A 446 -22.97 -30.92 13.57
C GLU A 446 -22.00 -30.26 14.55
N LYS A 447 -20.72 -30.17 14.18
CA LYS A 447 -19.65 -29.50 14.92
C LYS A 447 -19.06 -28.39 14.06
N LEU A 448 -19.37 -27.15 14.41
CA LEU A 448 -18.78 -25.97 13.77
C LEU A 448 -17.43 -25.64 14.42
N THR A 449 -16.42 -25.35 13.62
CA THR A 449 -15.13 -24.77 14.09
C THR A 449 -15.31 -23.31 14.49
N ASP A 450 -14.40 -22.74 15.28
CA ASP A 450 -14.45 -21.32 15.65
C ASP A 450 -14.39 -20.40 14.41
N THR A 451 -13.62 -20.77 13.40
CA THR A 451 -13.56 -20.07 12.11
C THR A 451 -14.92 -20.07 11.40
N GLN A 452 -15.62 -21.20 11.36
CA GLN A 452 -16.96 -21.31 10.79
C GLN A 452 -17.99 -20.50 11.60
N ARG A 453 -17.92 -20.49 12.94
CA ARG A 453 -18.79 -19.67 13.80
C ARG A 453 -18.59 -18.18 13.52
N CYS A 454 -17.34 -17.72 13.46
CA CYS A 454 -17.01 -16.33 13.13
C CYS A 454 -17.49 -15.94 11.73
N PHE A 455 -17.31 -16.82 10.75
CA PHE A 455 -17.77 -16.62 9.38
C PHE A 455 -19.30 -16.50 9.31
N ILE A 456 -20.03 -17.42 9.94
CA ILE A 456 -21.50 -17.42 9.96
C ILE A 456 -22.04 -16.16 10.63
N VAL A 457 -21.53 -15.80 11.82
CA VAL A 457 -22.00 -14.63 12.57
C VAL A 457 -21.68 -13.34 11.81
N SER A 458 -20.46 -13.19 11.27
CA SER A 458 -20.07 -11.99 10.51
C SER A 458 -20.87 -11.77 9.22
N LYS A 459 -21.28 -12.85 8.53
CA LYS A 459 -22.07 -12.75 7.29
C LYS A 459 -23.57 -12.56 7.55
N LEU A 460 -24.13 -13.17 8.59
CA LEU A 460 -25.54 -13.00 8.96
C LEU A 460 -25.83 -11.62 9.57
N MET A 461 -24.85 -11.01 10.25
CA MET A 461 -24.91 -9.63 10.76
C MET A 461 -25.37 -8.59 9.73
N ASN A 462 -25.02 -8.80 8.46
CA ASN A 462 -25.35 -7.88 7.37
C ASN A 462 -26.63 -8.23 6.61
N LYS A 463 -27.33 -9.33 6.96
CA LYS A 463 -28.46 -9.87 6.18
C LYS A 463 -29.77 -10.04 6.95
N LEU A 464 -29.88 -9.49 8.17
CA LEU A 464 -31.05 -9.67 9.03
C LEU A 464 -32.25 -8.76 8.68
N VAL A 465 -32.65 -8.72 7.41
CA VAL A 465 -34.03 -8.45 6.99
C VAL A 465 -34.28 -9.22 5.70
N ASN A 466 -34.73 -10.47 5.80
CA ASN A 466 -35.34 -11.16 4.66
C ASN A 466 -36.68 -11.73 5.12
N GLU A 467 -37.76 -11.18 4.59
CA GLU A 467 -39.08 -11.79 4.64
C GLU A 467 -38.99 -13.15 3.94
N SER A 468 -38.96 -14.22 4.73
CA SER A 468 -39.01 -15.58 4.18
C SER A 468 -40.40 -15.84 3.60
N ASP A 469 -40.45 -16.36 2.37
CA ASP A 469 -41.68 -16.88 1.79
C ASP A 469 -42.12 -18.12 2.60
N LEU A 470 -43.28 -18.03 3.26
CA LEU A 470 -43.81 -19.08 4.14
C LEU A 470 -44.76 -20.04 3.41
N SER A 471 -44.92 -19.88 2.09
CA SER A 471 -45.81 -20.68 1.23
C SER A 471 -45.60 -22.20 1.36
N ASN A 472 -44.36 -22.64 1.62
CA ASN A 472 -43.97 -24.06 1.71
C ASN A 472 -43.94 -24.66 3.13
N THR A 473 -44.51 -23.99 4.14
CA THR A 473 -44.42 -24.43 5.57
C THR A 473 -45.57 -25.32 6.06
N TYR A 474 -46.44 -25.80 5.16
CA TYR A 474 -47.58 -26.65 5.52
C TYR A 474 -47.14 -28.03 6.03
N ARG A 475 -47.45 -28.35 7.29
CA ARG A 475 -47.14 -29.67 7.89
C ARG A 475 -48.20 -30.07 8.93
N TYR A 476 -48.70 -31.29 8.84
CA TYR A 476 -49.72 -31.84 9.77
C TYR A 476 -50.95 -30.95 9.98
N GLY A 477 -51.47 -30.34 8.90
CA GLY A 477 -52.67 -29.49 8.94
C GLY A 477 -52.46 -28.06 9.47
N ARG A 478 -51.21 -27.59 9.58
CA ARG A 478 -50.87 -26.27 10.15
C ARG A 478 -49.81 -25.56 9.29
N ILE A 479 -49.88 -24.23 9.23
CA ILE A 479 -48.93 -23.35 8.53
C ILE A 479 -48.17 -22.51 9.56
N LEU A 480 -46.90 -22.23 9.29
CA LEU A 480 -46.07 -21.37 10.15
C LEU A 480 -46.54 -19.92 10.05
N SER A 481 -46.79 -19.24 11.18
CA SER A 481 -47.17 -17.82 11.18
C SER A 481 -45.94 -16.91 11.28
N LYS A 482 -45.95 -15.80 10.53
CA LYS A 482 -44.93 -14.73 10.60
C LYS A 482 -44.79 -14.15 12.01
N ASP A 483 -45.86 -14.15 12.81
CA ASP A 483 -45.85 -13.62 14.18
C ASP A 483 -44.85 -14.31 15.12
N TRP A 484 -44.35 -15.50 14.76
CA TRP A 484 -43.39 -16.23 15.58
C TRP A 484 -41.96 -15.68 15.49
N PHE A 485 -41.65 -14.91 14.45
CA PHE A 485 -40.38 -14.18 14.34
C PHE A 485 -40.41 -12.85 15.12
N HIS A 486 -41.54 -12.53 15.78
CA HIS A 486 -41.70 -11.31 16.55
C HIS A 486 -42.10 -11.61 18.01
N LYS A 487 -41.67 -10.75 18.94
CA LYS A 487 -42.12 -10.73 20.33
C LYS A 487 -42.79 -9.39 20.59
N VAL A 488 -44.04 -9.41 21.06
CA VAL A 488 -44.73 -8.20 21.53
C VAL A 488 -44.34 -7.97 22.99
N LEU A 489 -43.81 -6.79 23.30
CA LEU A 489 -43.54 -6.36 24.67
C LEU A 489 -44.84 -5.95 25.39
N PRO A 490 -44.84 -5.89 26.75
CA PRO A 490 -45.99 -5.36 27.51
C PRO A 490 -46.39 -3.93 27.10
N THR A 491 -45.46 -3.18 26.51
CA THR A 491 -45.66 -1.83 25.97
C THR A 491 -46.37 -1.80 24.61
N GLY A 492 -46.64 -2.96 24.00
CA GLY A 492 -47.25 -3.10 22.67
C GLY A 492 -46.24 -3.16 21.51
N GLU A 493 -44.95 -2.92 21.76
CA GLU A 493 -43.90 -2.88 20.73
C GLU A 493 -43.51 -4.28 20.22
N LYS A 494 -43.40 -4.46 18.89
CA LYS A 494 -42.99 -5.73 18.25
C LYS A 494 -41.48 -5.75 18.00
N ILE A 495 -40.76 -6.68 18.64
CA ILE A 495 -39.31 -6.89 18.47
C ILE A 495 -39.02 -8.15 17.66
N ASN A 496 -38.11 -8.07 16.69
CA ASN A 496 -37.67 -9.21 15.89
C ASN A 496 -36.81 -10.20 16.69
N ARG A 497 -37.09 -11.49 16.55
CA ARG A 497 -36.29 -12.60 17.08
C ARG A 497 -35.20 -12.97 16.09
N LEU A 498 -34.15 -12.15 16.01
CA LEU A 498 -33.02 -12.33 15.09
C LEU A 498 -32.24 -13.63 15.29
N TRP A 499 -32.41 -14.28 16.44
CA TRP A 499 -31.83 -15.57 16.78
C TRP A 499 -32.63 -16.78 16.26
N LEU A 500 -33.76 -16.57 15.59
CA LEU A 500 -34.66 -17.62 15.13
C LEU A 500 -34.70 -17.63 13.59
N MET A 501 -34.37 -18.77 12.99
CA MET A 501 -34.24 -18.90 11.53
C MET A 501 -34.92 -20.17 11.02
N LEU A 502 -35.58 -20.08 9.86
CA LEU A 502 -36.19 -21.23 9.17
C LEU A 502 -35.14 -21.91 8.29
N GLY A 503 -34.96 -23.22 8.45
CA GLY A 503 -34.23 -24.04 7.49
C GLY A 503 -35.19 -24.63 6.46
N ASN A 504 -34.98 -24.33 5.18
CA ASN A 504 -35.89 -24.70 4.09
C ASN A 504 -35.78 -26.19 3.73
N THR A 505 -34.57 -26.74 3.76
CA THR A 505 -34.25 -28.15 3.47
C THR A 505 -35.02 -29.11 4.37
N MET A 506 -35.04 -28.84 5.68
CA MET A 506 -35.74 -29.68 6.67
C MET A 506 -37.13 -29.17 7.05
N ASN A 507 -37.51 -27.97 6.57
CA ASN A 507 -38.73 -27.25 6.94
C ASN A 507 -38.92 -27.20 8.46
N SER A 508 -37.89 -26.67 9.14
CA SER A 508 -37.74 -26.69 10.60
C SER A 508 -37.23 -25.35 11.10
N LEU A 509 -37.67 -24.97 12.31
CA LEU A 509 -37.25 -23.72 12.94
C LEU A 509 -36.03 -23.95 13.84
N TYR A 510 -34.95 -23.20 13.64
CA TYR A 510 -33.69 -23.34 14.38
C TYR A 510 -33.41 -22.10 15.24
N CYS A 511 -32.90 -22.35 16.45
CA CYS A 511 -32.28 -21.31 17.27
C CYS A 511 -30.81 -21.19 16.90
N LEU A 512 -30.43 -20.04 16.33
CA LEU A 512 -29.10 -19.74 15.81
C LEU A 512 -28.03 -19.86 16.90
N SER A 513 -28.24 -19.22 18.05
CA SER A 513 -27.29 -19.24 19.17
C SER A 513 -27.04 -20.66 19.68
N CYS A 514 -28.09 -21.47 19.83
CA CYS A 514 -27.94 -22.87 20.24
C CYS A 514 -27.28 -23.73 19.16
N LYS A 515 -27.58 -23.51 17.88
CA LYS A 515 -26.93 -24.26 16.78
C LYS A 515 -25.42 -23.98 16.74
N LEU A 516 -25.03 -22.73 16.98
CA LEU A 516 -23.62 -22.29 16.99
C LEU A 516 -22.84 -22.79 18.21
N PHE A 517 -23.41 -22.75 19.42
CA PHE A 517 -22.65 -22.82 20.67
C PHE A 517 -23.01 -23.96 21.65
N ALA A 518 -24.01 -24.79 21.38
CA ALA A 518 -24.48 -25.81 22.34
C ALA A 518 -23.50 -26.99 22.59
N HIS A 519 -22.20 -26.87 22.32
CA HIS A 519 -21.22 -27.93 22.52
C HIS A 519 -20.57 -27.97 23.92
N THR A 520 -20.89 -27.03 24.81
CA THR A 520 -20.08 -26.83 26.02
C THR A 520 -20.62 -27.46 27.29
N GLN A 521 -21.85 -28.01 27.37
CA GLN A 521 -22.35 -28.69 28.58
C GLN A 521 -23.29 -29.87 28.29
N SER A 522 -23.26 -30.85 29.19
CA SER A 522 -23.78 -32.23 29.08
C SER A 522 -25.30 -32.42 29.05
N GLU A 523 -25.70 -33.45 28.31
CA GLU A 523 -26.88 -34.34 28.36
C GLU A 523 -28.27 -33.87 28.84
N SER A 524 -29.23 -33.91 27.90
CA SER A 524 -30.56 -34.55 27.96
C SER A 524 -31.51 -33.87 26.95
N LYS A 525 -32.54 -34.60 26.46
CA LYS A 525 -33.71 -34.30 25.57
C LYS A 525 -33.71 -33.10 24.60
N LEU A 526 -33.07 -31.97 24.91
CA LEU A 526 -32.81 -30.83 24.03
C LEU A 526 -31.82 -31.10 22.89
N SER A 527 -31.09 -32.24 22.89
CA SER A 527 -30.21 -32.61 21.78
C SER A 527 -30.95 -32.85 20.46
N MET A 528 -32.24 -33.24 20.50
CA MET A 528 -33.06 -33.40 19.28
C MET A 528 -33.41 -32.06 18.62
N VAL A 529 -33.68 -31.00 19.40
CA VAL A 529 -33.98 -29.65 18.85
C VAL A 529 -32.76 -29.06 18.13
N ARG A 530 -31.55 -29.47 18.54
CA ARG A 530 -30.29 -29.07 17.89
C ARG A 530 -30.09 -29.71 16.52
N ARG A 531 -30.48 -30.98 16.37
CA ARG A 531 -30.33 -31.74 15.11
C ARG A 531 -31.43 -31.40 14.12
N GLU A 532 -32.69 -31.50 14.55
CA GLU A 532 -33.84 -31.45 13.64
C GLU A 532 -34.56 -30.10 13.65
N GLY A 533 -34.26 -29.21 14.60
CA GLY A 533 -35.01 -27.97 14.81
C GLY A 533 -36.40 -28.23 15.41
N PHE A 534 -37.23 -27.21 15.53
CA PHE A 534 -38.65 -27.39 15.84
C PHE A 534 -39.38 -27.82 14.56
N THR A 535 -39.64 -29.12 14.45
CA THR A 535 -40.23 -29.78 13.26
C THR A 535 -41.76 -29.83 13.23
N ASN A 536 -42.41 -29.65 14.40
CA ASN A 536 -43.86 -29.77 14.58
C ASN A 536 -44.44 -28.48 15.15
N TRP A 537 -45.42 -27.89 14.43
CA TRP A 537 -46.10 -26.64 14.75
C TRP A 537 -47.05 -26.71 15.96
N ARG A 538 -47.24 -27.89 16.57
CA ARG A 538 -48.07 -28.07 17.76
C ARG A 538 -47.39 -27.50 19.01
N LYS A 539 -48.09 -26.60 19.72
CA LYS A 539 -47.65 -25.95 20.96
C LYS A 539 -46.28 -25.24 20.85
N VAL A 540 -45.90 -24.79 19.65
CA VAL A 540 -44.58 -24.16 19.44
C VAL A 540 -44.38 -22.91 20.29
N ARG A 541 -45.43 -22.14 20.58
CA ARG A 541 -45.33 -20.98 21.49
C ARG A 541 -44.91 -21.38 22.91
N GLU A 542 -45.51 -22.43 23.46
CA GLU A 542 -45.16 -22.98 24.79
C GLU A 542 -43.71 -23.49 24.77
N ARG A 543 -43.35 -24.28 23.75
CA ARG A 543 -42.02 -24.86 23.59
C ARG A 543 -40.91 -23.84 23.34
N LEU A 544 -41.18 -22.76 22.58
CA LEU A 544 -40.26 -21.65 22.39
C LEU A 544 -40.06 -20.88 23.70
N SER A 545 -41.13 -20.69 24.48
CA SER A 545 -41.04 -20.04 25.79
C SER A 545 -40.21 -20.89 26.77
N GLU A 546 -40.44 -22.19 26.81
CA GLU A 546 -39.63 -23.14 27.60
C GLU A 546 -38.16 -23.14 27.13
N HIS A 547 -37.92 -23.15 25.82
CA HIS A 547 -36.57 -23.12 25.25
C HIS A 547 -35.82 -21.82 25.59
N VAL A 548 -36.43 -20.65 25.38
CA VAL A 548 -35.79 -19.35 25.66
C VAL A 548 -35.50 -19.17 27.15
N ASN A 549 -36.35 -19.72 28.02
CA ASN A 549 -36.14 -19.67 29.46
C ASN A 549 -35.10 -20.70 29.96
N SER A 550 -34.71 -21.68 29.13
CA SER A 550 -33.71 -22.68 29.48
C SER A 550 -32.33 -22.05 29.71
N LEU A 551 -31.58 -22.60 30.68
CA LEU A 551 -30.24 -22.15 31.01
C LEU A 551 -29.28 -22.30 29.81
N ASN A 552 -29.44 -23.38 29.03
CA ASN A 552 -28.62 -23.63 27.85
C ASN A 552 -28.81 -22.56 26.77
N HIS A 553 -30.06 -22.17 26.49
CA HIS A 553 -30.32 -21.09 25.53
C HIS A 553 -29.71 -19.77 26.00
N LYS A 554 -29.88 -19.41 27.28
CA LYS A 554 -29.33 -18.18 27.85
C LYS A 554 -27.80 -18.14 27.70
N ASN A 555 -27.10 -19.23 28.04
CA ASN A 555 -25.65 -19.33 27.91
C ASN A 555 -25.20 -19.21 26.44
N CYS A 556 -25.83 -19.98 25.53
CA CYS A 556 -25.52 -19.92 24.10
C CYS A 556 -25.81 -18.54 23.49
N PHE A 557 -26.88 -17.89 23.93
CA PHE A 557 -27.26 -16.55 23.49
C PHE A 557 -26.27 -15.50 23.96
N CYS A 558 -25.79 -15.58 25.21
CA CYS A 558 -24.71 -14.73 25.71
C CYS A 558 -23.41 -14.96 24.92
N SER A 559 -23.00 -16.20 24.67
CA SER A 559 -21.82 -16.50 23.83
C SER A 559 -21.96 -15.96 22.42
N TRP A 560 -23.14 -16.11 21.81
CA TRP A 560 -23.43 -15.54 20.50
C TRP A 560 -23.35 -14.02 20.52
N LYS A 561 -23.97 -13.34 21.50
CA LYS A 561 -23.94 -11.88 21.62
C LYS A 561 -22.55 -11.33 21.92
N ASN A 562 -21.74 -12.04 22.72
CA ASN A 562 -20.35 -11.67 22.95
C ASN A 562 -19.52 -11.80 21.66
N LEU A 563 -19.74 -12.85 20.87
CA LEU A 563 -19.09 -13.00 19.58
C LEU A 563 -19.56 -11.92 18.59
N ASP A 564 -20.87 -11.67 18.53
CA ASP A 564 -21.55 -10.62 17.75
C ASP A 564 -20.93 -9.24 18.04
N GLU A 565 -20.79 -8.89 19.33
CA GLU A 565 -20.15 -7.66 19.76
C GLU A 565 -18.65 -7.63 19.44
N SER A 566 -17.93 -8.74 19.59
CA SER A 566 -16.50 -8.82 19.29
C SER A 566 -16.21 -8.67 17.79
N LEU A 567 -17.10 -9.16 16.94
CA LEU A 567 -16.99 -9.06 15.48
C LEU A 567 -17.50 -7.71 14.96
N GLY A 568 -18.52 -7.12 15.62
CA GLY A 568 -19.06 -5.78 15.31
C GLY A 568 -18.18 -4.63 15.79
N LYS A 569 -17.36 -4.85 16.83
CA LYS A 569 -16.35 -3.90 17.30
C LYS A 569 -14.96 -4.35 16.81
N ARG A 570 -14.52 -3.81 15.66
CA ARG A 570 -13.07 -3.53 15.51
C ARG A 570 -12.69 -2.60 16.66
N GLY A 571 -12.14 -3.16 17.72
CA GLY A 571 -11.92 -2.43 18.96
C GLY A 571 -10.94 -3.17 19.84
N ILE A 572 -9.68 -3.22 19.40
CA ILE A 572 -8.60 -3.27 20.39
C ILE A 572 -8.69 -1.96 21.18
N ASN A 573 -9.08 -2.11 22.44
CA ASN A 573 -8.88 -1.19 23.55
C ASN A 573 -9.56 0.20 23.47
N LYS A 574 -10.79 0.26 23.97
CA LYS A 574 -11.38 1.51 24.45
C LYS A 574 -10.50 2.18 25.52
N ASP A 575 -9.75 1.38 26.28
CA ASP A 575 -8.82 1.88 27.29
C ASP A 575 -7.53 2.48 26.67
N LEU A 576 -6.99 1.90 25.59
CA LEU A 576 -5.93 2.55 24.78
C LEU A 576 -6.48 3.80 24.15
N GLN A 577 -7.72 3.79 23.65
CA GLN A 577 -8.27 4.96 22.97
C GLN A 577 -8.48 6.11 23.96
N ASN A 578 -8.95 5.81 25.17
CA ASN A 578 -8.98 6.76 26.28
C ASN A 578 -7.57 7.20 26.72
N GLU A 579 -6.59 6.29 26.75
CA GLU A 579 -5.19 6.63 27.05
C GLU A 579 -4.55 7.50 25.96
N ILE A 580 -4.84 7.22 24.69
CA ILE A 580 -4.38 8.00 23.53
C ILE A 580 -5.02 9.38 23.56
N GLU A 581 -6.33 9.50 23.80
CA GLU A 581 -7.01 10.79 23.92
C GLU A 581 -6.49 11.60 25.12
N LYS A 582 -6.17 10.93 26.22
CA LYS A 582 -5.57 11.55 27.42
C LYS A 582 -4.15 12.02 27.16
N GLU A 583 -3.32 11.22 26.49
CA GLU A 583 -1.97 11.60 26.07
C GLU A 583 -2.01 12.72 25.03
N GLU A 584 -2.90 12.64 24.03
CA GLU A 584 -3.07 13.69 23.01
C GLU A 584 -3.45 15.03 23.64
N SER A 585 -4.39 15.01 24.59
CA SER A 585 -4.79 16.20 25.35
C SER A 585 -3.64 16.76 26.18
N HIS A 586 -2.84 15.90 26.81
CA HIS A 586 -1.64 16.28 27.56
C HIS A 586 -0.60 16.97 26.66
N TRP A 587 -0.27 16.37 25.51
CA TRP A 587 0.73 16.89 24.59
C TRP A 587 0.28 18.20 23.91
N LYS A 588 -1.00 18.32 23.58
CA LYS A 588 -1.58 19.58 23.07
C LYS A 588 -1.41 20.71 24.09
N ALA A 589 -1.70 20.46 25.36
CA ALA A 589 -1.55 21.47 26.41
C ALA A 589 -0.10 21.95 26.54
N VAL A 590 0.88 21.04 26.50
CA VAL A 590 2.31 21.42 26.58
C VAL A 590 2.76 22.19 25.33
N LEU A 591 2.29 21.79 24.14
CA LEU A 591 2.64 22.46 22.89
C LEU A 591 2.07 23.89 22.82
N HIS A 592 0.79 24.08 23.15
CA HIS A 592 0.16 25.41 23.15
C HIS A 592 0.92 26.39 24.05
N LEU A 593 1.22 25.98 25.28
CA LEU A 593 1.98 26.79 26.23
C LEU A 593 3.39 27.12 25.73
N THR A 594 4.06 26.15 25.09
CA THR A 594 5.39 26.36 24.51
C THR A 594 5.35 27.39 23.38
N VAL A 595 4.34 27.32 22.51
CA VAL A 595 4.13 28.29 21.43
C VAL A 595 3.82 29.68 21.99
N ASP A 596 2.98 29.78 23.02
CA ASP A 596 2.66 31.06 23.66
C ASP A 596 3.89 31.74 24.28
N VAL A 597 4.77 30.97 24.92
CA VAL A 597 6.06 31.47 25.43
C VAL A 597 6.93 32.00 24.30
N ILE A 598 7.04 31.27 23.18
CA ILE A 598 7.80 31.71 22.00
C ILE A 598 7.23 33.01 21.46
N LEU A 599 5.90 33.09 21.28
CA LEU A 599 5.22 34.28 20.78
C LEU A 599 5.39 35.47 21.72
N HIS A 600 5.32 35.26 23.04
CA HIS A 600 5.52 36.31 24.03
C HIS A 600 6.95 36.86 23.98
N LEU A 601 7.97 36.00 23.97
CA LEU A 601 9.37 36.41 23.89
C LEU A 601 9.69 37.10 22.56
N ALA A 602 9.13 36.60 21.45
CA ALA A 602 9.28 37.21 20.13
C ALA A 602 8.65 38.61 20.06
N LYS A 603 7.45 38.81 20.64
CA LYS A 603 6.81 40.14 20.73
C LYS A 603 7.66 41.17 21.48
N GLN A 604 8.46 40.72 22.44
CA GLN A 604 9.37 41.56 23.23
C GLN A 604 10.77 41.70 22.59
N GLY A 605 10.98 41.19 21.37
CA GLY A 605 12.29 41.19 20.71
C GLY A 605 13.38 40.45 21.49
N SER A 606 13.01 39.54 22.38
CA SER A 606 13.95 38.85 23.24
C SER A 606 14.60 37.66 22.52
N PRO A 607 15.93 37.48 22.61
CA PRO A 607 16.59 36.32 22.05
C PRO A 607 16.13 35.06 22.77
N LEU A 608 15.66 34.07 22.00
CA LEU A 608 15.16 32.81 22.55
C LEU A 608 16.30 31.97 23.15
N ARG A 609 17.46 31.97 22.51
CA ARG A 609 18.62 31.16 22.88
C ARG A 609 19.65 31.92 23.69
N GLY A 610 20.33 31.20 24.56
CA GLY A 610 21.52 31.67 25.26
C GLY A 610 22.80 31.19 24.59
N SER A 611 23.93 31.43 25.23
CA SER A 611 25.25 30.99 24.74
C SER A 611 25.51 29.51 24.95
N ASN A 612 24.73 28.85 25.81
CA ASN A 612 24.80 27.41 26.02
C ASN A 612 23.73 26.70 25.18
N GLU A 613 24.16 25.81 24.28
CA GLU A 613 23.28 25.02 23.41
C GLU A 613 22.82 23.71 24.06
N THR A 614 23.32 23.38 25.25
CA THR A 614 22.87 22.19 26.00
C THR A 614 21.53 22.47 26.67
N LEU A 615 20.69 21.44 26.73
CA LEU A 615 19.35 21.55 27.28
C LEU A 615 19.42 21.38 28.80
N ASP A 616 19.83 22.44 29.45
CA ASP A 616 19.92 22.55 30.91
C ASP A 616 18.99 23.66 31.40
N PHE A 617 17.88 23.26 32.00
CA PHE A 617 16.91 24.20 32.56
C PHE A 617 17.49 24.97 33.76
N SER A 618 18.50 24.43 34.44
CA SER A 618 19.09 25.02 35.64
C SER A 618 20.24 25.99 35.37
N ASP A 619 20.74 26.09 34.13
CA ASP A 619 21.79 27.05 33.75
C ASP A 619 21.15 28.33 33.17
N PRO A 620 21.32 29.51 33.81
CA PRO A 620 20.81 30.78 33.31
C PRO A 620 21.29 31.14 31.89
N ARG A 621 22.41 30.55 31.44
CA ARG A 621 23.03 30.78 30.12
C ARG A 621 22.40 29.96 29.00
N SER A 622 21.43 29.09 29.29
CA SER A 622 20.70 28.28 28.31
C SER A 622 19.69 29.09 27.47
N GLY A 623 19.40 30.33 27.89
CA GLY A 623 18.60 31.28 27.13
C GLY A 623 17.23 31.57 27.74
N LYS A 624 16.65 32.70 27.34
CA LYS A 624 15.37 33.17 27.91
C LYS A 624 14.24 32.18 27.67
N PHE A 625 14.24 31.45 26.55
CA PHE A 625 13.20 30.47 26.26
C PHE A 625 13.20 29.32 27.27
N LEU A 626 14.34 28.65 27.48
CA LEU A 626 14.43 27.52 28.42
C LEU A 626 14.19 27.97 29.87
N ASN A 627 14.70 29.13 30.27
CA ASN A 627 14.47 29.67 31.62
C ASN A 627 12.98 30.03 31.84
N THR A 628 12.30 30.55 30.82
CA THR A 628 10.86 30.84 30.92
C THR A 628 10.04 29.54 30.97
N ILE A 629 10.43 28.53 30.19
CA ILE A 629 9.80 27.21 30.23
C ILE A 629 9.98 26.54 31.59
N GLU A 630 11.17 26.64 32.20
CA GLU A 630 11.42 26.15 33.56
C GLU A 630 10.51 26.87 34.58
N LEU A 631 10.48 28.21 34.56
CA LEU A 631 9.65 29.01 35.45
C LEU A 631 8.17 28.65 35.33
N VAL A 632 7.65 28.57 34.10
CA VAL A 632 6.25 28.24 33.84
C VAL A 632 5.92 26.81 34.27
N SER A 633 6.89 25.88 34.18
CA SER A 633 6.69 24.49 34.61
C SER A 633 6.35 24.37 36.09
N HIS A 634 6.78 25.31 36.95
CA HIS A 634 6.42 25.31 38.37
C HIS A 634 4.92 25.47 38.60
N TYR A 635 4.21 26.07 37.64
CA TYR A 635 2.79 26.38 37.72
C TYR A 635 1.93 25.56 36.75
N HIS A 636 2.54 24.81 35.82
CA HIS A 636 1.85 24.00 34.82
C HIS A 636 2.21 22.50 34.95
N PRO A 637 1.36 21.67 35.60
CA PRO A 637 1.69 20.28 35.90
C PRO A 637 2.07 19.40 34.70
N PRO A 638 1.39 19.47 33.53
CA PRO A 638 1.80 18.71 32.34
C PRO A 638 3.21 19.07 31.86
N LEU A 639 3.57 20.35 31.93
CA LEU A 639 4.89 20.84 31.49
C LEU A 639 5.97 20.41 32.49
N ARG A 640 5.67 20.45 33.80
CA ARG A 640 6.57 19.96 34.86
C ARG A 640 6.93 18.50 34.68
N GLU A 641 5.92 17.65 34.47
CA GLU A 641 6.11 16.22 34.27
C GLU A 641 6.96 15.95 33.03
N HIS A 642 6.71 16.70 31.96
CA HIS A 642 7.49 16.60 30.73
C HIS A 642 8.96 17.00 30.93
N ILE A 643 9.26 18.12 31.61
CA ILE A 643 10.64 18.54 31.90
C ILE A 643 11.38 17.48 32.75
N LEU A 644 10.70 16.87 33.73
CA LEU A 644 11.27 15.81 34.57
C LEU A 644 11.59 14.52 33.80
N ARG A 645 10.75 14.15 32.82
CA ARG A 645 10.97 12.97 31.94
C ARG A 645 12.21 13.14 31.04
N HIS A 646 12.64 14.38 30.76
CA HIS A 646 13.72 14.67 29.82
C HIS A 646 15.11 14.18 30.27
N ARG A 647 15.37 14.02 31.57
CA ARG A 647 16.67 13.49 32.06
C ARG A 647 17.02 12.08 31.54
N LYS A 648 16.08 11.38 30.88
CA LYS A 648 16.28 10.05 30.28
C LYS A 648 16.25 10.06 28.74
N GLY A 649 17.25 10.69 28.12
CA GLY A 649 17.83 10.25 26.83
C GLY A 649 16.95 10.13 25.57
N GLN A 650 15.88 10.92 25.41
CA GLN A 650 15.07 10.96 24.16
C GLN A 650 15.08 12.35 23.49
N VAL A 651 14.79 12.38 22.18
CA VAL A 651 14.71 13.59 21.33
C VAL A 651 13.55 14.47 21.78
N THR A 652 13.82 15.73 22.13
CA THR A 652 12.83 16.67 22.68
C THR A 652 12.64 17.91 21.80
N TYR A 653 11.41 18.44 21.79
CA TYR A 653 11.00 19.64 21.05
C TYR A 653 11.54 20.95 21.62
N PHE A 654 12.19 20.91 22.78
CA PHE A 654 12.96 22.04 23.31
C PHE A 654 14.39 22.13 22.77
N SER A 655 14.81 21.19 21.92
CA SER A 655 16.11 21.27 21.26
C SER A 655 16.22 22.52 20.37
N SER A 656 17.42 23.07 20.26
CA SER A 656 17.72 24.19 19.37
C SER A 656 17.22 23.90 17.93
N LYS A 657 17.45 22.69 17.42
CA LYS A 657 17.01 22.28 16.08
C LYS A 657 15.50 22.45 15.86
N ILE A 658 14.68 22.03 16.83
CA ILE A 658 13.22 22.13 16.71
C ILE A 658 12.74 23.57 16.96
N GLN A 659 13.38 24.33 17.85
CA GLN A 659 13.11 25.77 18.00
C GLN A 659 13.35 26.53 16.68
N ASN A 660 14.37 26.16 15.91
CA ASN A 660 14.62 26.74 14.58
C ASN A 660 13.49 26.44 13.59
N GLU A 661 12.98 25.21 13.61
CA GLU A 661 11.87 24.81 12.75
C GLU A 661 10.60 25.64 13.05
N PHE A 662 10.28 25.85 14.34
CA PHE A 662 9.18 26.74 14.73
C PHE A 662 9.39 28.18 14.29
N LEU A 663 10.61 28.72 14.47
CA LEU A 663 10.95 30.06 14.01
C LEU A 663 10.83 30.18 12.49
N GLU A 664 11.23 29.17 11.74
CA GLU A 664 11.14 29.14 10.27
C GLU A 664 9.67 29.12 9.81
N ILE A 665 8.83 28.31 10.46
CA ILE A 665 7.38 28.27 10.18
C ILE A 665 6.72 29.63 10.45
N ILE A 666 7.02 30.25 11.60
CA ILE A 666 6.48 31.58 11.95
C ILE A 666 7.01 32.65 10.99
N SER A 667 8.30 32.60 10.67
CA SER A 667 8.96 33.52 9.73
C SER A 667 8.37 33.44 8.33
N ASN A 668 8.05 32.25 7.85
CA ASN A 668 7.40 32.07 6.55
C ASN A 668 6.02 32.73 6.50
N LYS A 669 5.21 32.61 7.56
CA LYS A 669 3.89 33.25 7.64
C LYS A 669 3.99 34.78 7.71
N ILE A 670 4.94 35.30 8.51
CA ILE A 670 5.21 36.75 8.56
C ILE A 670 5.71 37.24 7.20
N ARG A 671 6.56 36.48 6.52
CA ARG A 671 7.07 36.80 5.19
C ARG A 671 5.92 36.84 4.17
N GLU A 672 5.00 35.89 4.21
CA GLU A 672 3.81 35.90 3.36
C GLU A 672 2.97 37.16 3.60
N GLN A 673 2.73 37.52 4.87
CA GLN A 673 1.99 38.73 5.22
C GLN A 673 2.71 40.01 4.76
N ILE A 674 4.02 40.13 4.98
CA ILE A 674 4.82 41.27 4.49
C ILE A 674 4.74 41.33 2.96
N MET A 675 4.78 40.20 2.27
CA MET A 675 4.67 40.15 0.81
C MET A 675 3.29 40.58 0.31
N GLU A 676 2.20 40.22 1.01
CA GLU A 676 0.86 40.74 0.73
C GLU A 676 0.78 42.25 0.96
N GLU A 677 1.29 42.74 2.09
CA GLU A 677 1.31 44.18 2.42
C GLU A 677 2.13 44.99 1.40
N VAL A 678 3.25 44.44 0.91
CA VAL A 678 4.06 45.05 -0.16
C VAL A 678 3.32 45.04 -1.50
N LYS A 679 2.61 43.94 -1.83
CA LYS A 679 1.82 43.86 -3.07
C LYS A 679 0.69 44.89 -3.10
N GLU A 680 0.11 45.20 -1.96
CA GLU A 680 -0.96 46.19 -1.81
C GLU A 680 -0.43 47.63 -1.65
N ALA A 681 0.85 47.81 -1.34
CA ALA A 681 1.44 49.13 -1.13
C ALA A 681 1.51 49.93 -2.44
N LYS A 682 0.84 51.09 -2.45
CA LYS A 682 0.83 52.00 -3.61
C LYS A 682 2.21 52.57 -3.96
N TYR A 683 3.09 52.69 -2.96
CA TYR A 683 4.45 53.19 -3.13
C TYR A 683 5.43 52.28 -2.39
N TYR A 684 6.47 51.84 -3.08
CA TYR A 684 7.58 51.08 -2.51
C TYR A 684 8.91 51.48 -3.15
N ALA A 685 10.00 51.25 -2.43
CA ALA A 685 11.36 51.47 -2.86
C ALA A 685 12.23 50.26 -2.47
N VAL A 686 13.06 49.82 -3.41
CA VAL A 686 14.07 48.79 -3.16
C VAL A 686 15.42 49.49 -3.13
N MET A 687 16.11 49.39 -2.00
CA MET A 687 17.45 49.92 -1.80
C MET A 687 18.43 48.76 -1.73
N PHE A 688 19.57 48.92 -2.40
CA PHE A 688 20.70 48.02 -2.30
C PHE A 688 21.79 48.77 -1.53
N ASP A 689 22.16 48.25 -0.36
CA ASP A 689 23.24 48.80 0.45
C ASP A 689 24.39 47.78 0.47
N CYS A 690 25.52 48.20 -0.10
CA CYS A 690 26.73 47.41 -0.25
C CYS A 690 27.84 47.93 0.68
N THR A 691 27.49 48.32 1.91
CA THR A 691 28.49 48.73 2.90
C THR A 691 29.24 47.50 3.43
N PRO A 692 30.58 47.47 3.38
CA PRO A 692 31.37 46.38 3.97
C PRO A 692 31.14 46.34 5.48
N ASP A 693 30.88 45.15 6.05
CA ASP A 693 30.84 44.99 7.49
C ASP A 693 32.26 44.84 8.08
N VAL A 694 32.35 44.64 9.40
CA VAL A 694 33.60 44.51 10.16
C VAL A 694 34.49 43.34 9.69
N SER A 695 33.98 42.42 8.86
CA SER A 695 34.72 41.31 8.26
C SER A 695 35.39 41.66 6.91
N HIS A 696 35.20 42.88 6.39
CA HIS A 696 35.75 43.35 5.11
C HIS A 696 35.32 42.51 3.88
N LEU A 697 34.27 41.72 4.00
CA LEU A 697 33.64 41.03 2.88
C LEU A 697 32.50 41.89 2.32
N GLU A 698 32.44 42.04 1.00
CA GLU A 698 31.32 42.73 0.35
C GLU A 698 30.03 41.93 0.58
N GLN A 699 29.13 42.46 1.40
CA GLN A 699 27.78 41.93 1.56
C GLN A 699 26.79 42.92 0.97
N MET A 700 25.98 42.46 0.02
CA MET A 700 24.88 43.23 -0.54
C MET A 700 23.63 43.01 0.31
N SER A 701 23.23 44.02 1.06
CA SER A 701 21.95 44.03 1.76
C SER A 701 20.86 44.61 0.85
N ARG A 702 19.71 43.93 0.79
CA ARG A 702 18.54 44.36 0.01
C ARG A 702 17.47 44.84 0.98
N VAL A 703 17.21 46.14 1.01
CA VAL A 703 16.24 46.78 1.89
C VAL A 703 15.02 47.16 1.08
N LEU A 704 13.86 46.59 1.40
CA LEU A 704 12.58 46.95 0.81
C LEU A 704 11.83 47.88 1.78
N ARG A 705 11.56 49.12 1.35
CA ARG A 705 10.70 50.07 2.07
C ARG A 705 9.38 50.20 1.33
N TYR A 706 8.26 50.18 2.03
CA TYR A 706 6.94 50.38 1.43
C TYR A 706 6.09 51.29 2.31
N VAL A 707 5.19 52.05 1.70
CA VAL A 707 4.33 53.01 2.39
C VAL A 707 2.92 52.45 2.48
N ARG A 708 2.46 52.22 3.70
CA ARG A 708 1.07 51.85 3.98
C ARG A 708 0.24 53.12 4.15
N VAL A 709 -0.59 53.44 3.16
CA VAL A 709 -1.52 54.57 3.25
C VAL A 709 -2.73 54.11 4.06
N VAL A 710 -2.75 54.44 5.35
CA VAL A 710 -3.93 54.22 6.20
C VAL A 710 -4.91 55.36 5.96
N ASP A 711 -6.17 55.06 5.68
CA ASP A 711 -7.25 55.99 5.28
C ASP A 711 -7.51 57.20 6.21
N MET A 712 -6.79 57.33 7.32
CA MET A 712 -6.82 58.53 8.16
C MET A 712 -6.21 59.77 7.48
N PHE A 713 -5.28 59.62 6.53
CA PHE A 713 -4.64 60.77 5.87
C PHE A 713 -5.48 61.36 4.71
N LEU A 714 -6.38 60.58 4.12
CA LEU A 714 -7.32 61.07 3.09
C LEU A 714 -8.43 61.96 3.64
N LYS A 715 -8.64 61.97 4.97
CA LYS A 715 -9.52 62.95 5.64
C LYS A 715 -8.86 64.31 5.88
N LEU A 716 -7.54 64.37 6.04
CA LEU A 716 -6.80 65.63 6.26
C LEU A 716 -6.51 66.38 4.96
N LEU A 717 -6.37 65.68 3.83
CA LEU A 717 -6.10 66.29 2.51
C LEU A 717 -7.36 66.69 1.73
N LYS A 718 -8.56 66.37 2.25
CA LYS A 718 -9.85 66.82 1.68
C LYS A 718 -10.45 68.02 2.43
N GLY A 719 -9.69 68.65 3.32
CA GLY A 719 -10.09 69.84 4.06
C GLY A 719 -9.07 70.97 3.93
N SER A 720 -8.90 71.48 2.71
CA SER A 720 -8.33 72.81 2.42
C SER A 720 -8.79 73.24 1.03
#